data_AF-A0A5N5QPY2-F1
#
_entry.id   AF-A0A5N5QPY2-F1
#
_cell.length_a   1.000
_cell.length_b   1.000
_cell.length_c   1.000
_cell.angle_alpha   90.00
_cell.angle_beta   90.00
_cell.angle_gamma   90.00
#
_symmetry.space_group_name_H-M   'P 1'
#
loop_
_entity.id
_entity.type
_entity.pdbx_description
1 polymer ?
#
loop_
_entity_poly.entity_id
_entity_poly.type
_entity_poly.pdbx_seq_one_letter_code
_entity_poly.pdbx_strand_id
1 'polypeptide(L)'
;MASPDVESDDYDSAEGDYDTDSDQADDQDDQDDQDDQPALDDDDDGAWVPPGADPDPDSDDGDESEPDPAPAPAPPTDPPKKRPRESDAAPDGKKPRPATRLRIVQQKQEALAKTARRDIASLVEKGKLDTARIKVENIINDDIHNELLELLELYCELLIARFGLLDLNPTQESKRPLPASSTPLHAQKSKASPHIPDPSHHPPELHVLRDMLMSKYGREFAIAVMENKDSCVGERVMRKLAVATPSPVLVDAYLGEIAKGYGIDWNPAPDPVAEEPESPAKLDDGSAKLPDIPAQGSSEPPPSYPARSNEEDLFKRLENLKRRSLIPAETPPSRSTYTPPRAATALPSPRARPRASTRQSSSATATSPNTSEKASPSSFPRLADTATGVLDAVKNVNETIAPALVDSDLQVTQQKEIDDLLIKLDGTPNKGKLGANAILGVSIAVAEAGAAEKGVSLYQHFADLAGVKPPFYLPCPAFNVINGGSHAGNKLAFQEFMLLPTGAESFTEAMKIGTETYHTLKKVIQDKYGIDATNVGDEGGFAPNVSSPEESLELLVQAIKKAGYQGKIQIGLDVASSEFYKEGKYDLDFKNANSDPTKWLSGKELADLYLGFIKKYPIVSVEDPFDQDDWEAWSHFTENSDIQIVGDDLTVTNPLRIKTAIEKKACNGLLLKVNQIGTISDAQLAQSDNWGVMVSHRSGETENTIIADLVVALGTGQIKTGAPARSERVAKYNQLLRIEEELGKAGLYAGGKGLSAGKNAPELKPK
;
A
#
# COMPACT_ATOMS: atom_id res chain seq x y z
N MET A 1 -29.53 -12.84 65.42
CA MET A 1 -30.92 -13.18 65.82
C MET A 1 -31.66 -13.58 64.56
N ALA A 2 -32.55 -14.57 64.64
CA ALA A 2 -33.52 -14.99 63.61
C ALA A 2 -32.98 -15.41 62.21
N SER A 3 -32.99 -16.73 61.96
CA SER A 3 -33.47 -17.30 60.68
C SER A 3 -35.03 -17.33 60.71
N PRO A 4 -35.76 -17.68 59.62
CA PRO A 4 -35.75 -19.03 58.99
C PRO A 4 -35.18 -19.03 57.54
N ASP A 5 -34.64 -20.11 56.93
CA ASP A 5 -35.09 -21.52 56.71
C ASP A 5 -36.11 -21.63 55.52
N VAL A 6 -36.12 -22.63 54.61
CA VAL A 6 -35.42 -23.94 54.50
C VAL A 6 -35.52 -24.60 53.08
N GLU A 7 -34.66 -25.61 52.77
CA GLU A 7 -34.70 -26.71 51.73
C GLU A 7 -34.95 -26.38 50.22
N SER A 8 -34.48 -27.08 49.15
CA SER A 8 -33.94 -28.45 48.85
C SER A 8 -34.99 -29.57 48.60
N ASP A 9 -34.78 -30.67 47.85
CA ASP A 9 -33.59 -31.42 47.34
C ASP A 9 -33.78 -31.98 45.86
N ASP A 10 -33.02 -33.02 45.46
CA ASP A 10 -32.87 -33.69 44.13
C ASP A 10 -34.08 -34.56 43.59
N TYR A 11 -33.82 -35.34 42.50
CA TYR A 11 -34.45 -36.56 41.93
C TYR A 11 -35.08 -36.41 40.51
N ASP A 12 -35.23 -37.44 39.64
CA ASP A 12 -34.41 -38.60 39.19
C ASP A 12 -35.15 -39.28 37.97
N SER A 13 -34.71 -40.43 37.47
CA SER A 13 -35.13 -41.10 36.22
C SER A 13 -36.50 -41.83 36.16
N ALA A 14 -37.12 -41.86 34.96
CA ALA A 14 -37.90 -42.97 34.35
C ALA A 14 -38.15 -42.63 32.85
N GLU A 15 -37.78 -43.42 31.84
CA GLU A 15 -38.32 -44.72 31.34
C GLU A 15 -39.71 -44.68 30.64
N GLY A 16 -39.80 -45.29 29.46
CA GLY A 16 -41.04 -45.48 28.68
C GLY A 16 -40.82 -45.76 27.18
N ASP A 17 -40.86 -47.03 26.77
CA ASP A 17 -40.85 -47.50 25.36
C ASP A 17 -42.19 -47.23 24.63
N TYR A 18 -42.20 -47.33 23.29
CA TYR A 18 -43.02 -48.28 22.50
C TYR A 18 -42.78 -48.17 20.98
N ASP A 19 -42.76 -49.32 20.29
CA ASP A 19 -42.74 -49.44 18.81
C ASP A 19 -44.08 -49.06 18.14
N THR A 20 -44.04 -48.71 16.84
CA THR A 20 -44.82 -49.39 15.78
C THR A 20 -44.32 -49.09 14.36
N ASP A 21 -44.50 -50.06 13.45
CA ASP A 21 -44.15 -50.03 12.02
C ASP A 21 -45.19 -49.36 11.10
N SER A 22 -44.81 -49.15 9.82
CA SER A 22 -45.67 -49.11 8.61
C SER A 22 -46.67 -47.93 8.46
N ASP A 23 -46.98 -47.41 7.27
CA ASP A 23 -47.34 -48.09 6.00
C ASP A 23 -46.93 -47.35 4.71
N GLN A 24 -47.14 -48.00 3.54
CA GLN A 24 -47.02 -47.42 2.19
C GLN A 24 -48.38 -47.40 1.44
N ALA A 25 -48.68 -46.31 0.74
CA ALA A 25 -49.50 -46.19 -0.49
C ALA A 25 -49.26 -44.78 -1.07
N ASP A 26 -49.00 -44.51 -2.35
CA ASP A 26 -49.62 -44.92 -3.63
C ASP A 26 -50.98 -44.24 -3.92
N ASP A 27 -51.04 -43.39 -4.95
CA ASP A 27 -52.18 -43.26 -5.90
C ASP A 27 -51.83 -42.41 -7.16
N GLN A 28 -52.63 -42.49 -8.23
CA GLN A 28 -52.34 -42.11 -9.64
C GLN A 28 -53.57 -41.52 -10.40
N ASP A 29 -53.50 -40.88 -11.59
CA ASP A 29 -52.35 -40.51 -12.45
C ASP A 29 -52.14 -38.95 -12.59
N ASP A 30 -52.58 -38.16 -13.59
CA ASP A 30 -53.50 -38.29 -14.76
C ASP A 30 -52.93 -37.63 -16.06
N GLN A 31 -53.61 -37.79 -17.21
CA GLN A 31 -53.20 -37.38 -18.59
C GLN A 31 -54.36 -36.71 -19.39
N ASP A 32 -54.22 -36.02 -20.54
CA ASP A 32 -53.04 -35.68 -21.39
C ASP A 32 -52.78 -34.14 -21.38
N ASP A 33 -52.70 -33.23 -22.38
CA ASP A 33 -52.79 -33.09 -23.85
C ASP A 33 -51.80 -31.96 -24.27
N GLN A 34 -50.91 -32.11 -25.27
CA GLN A 34 -51.07 -31.98 -26.74
C GLN A 34 -51.25 -30.55 -27.32
N ASP A 35 -50.27 -30.18 -28.15
CA ASP A 35 -50.20 -29.27 -29.31
C ASP A 35 -51.25 -28.17 -29.56
N ASP A 36 -50.76 -26.96 -29.91
CA ASP A 36 -51.18 -26.33 -31.18
C ASP A 36 -50.19 -25.25 -31.72
N GLN A 37 -50.06 -25.16 -33.06
CA GLN A 37 -49.41 -24.06 -33.79
C GLN A 37 -50.00 -23.95 -35.21
N PRO A 38 -50.20 -22.72 -35.72
CA PRO A 38 -49.91 -22.46 -37.14
C PRO A 38 -49.33 -21.07 -37.49
N ALA A 39 -48.36 -21.07 -38.41
CA ALA A 39 -48.39 -20.50 -39.78
C ALA A 39 -49.55 -19.53 -40.19
N LEU A 40 -49.41 -18.58 -41.15
CA LEU A 40 -48.32 -18.18 -42.08
C LEU A 40 -48.61 -16.77 -42.70
N ASP A 41 -48.03 -16.46 -43.88
CA ASP A 41 -48.23 -15.32 -44.81
C ASP A 41 -47.42 -14.03 -44.44
N ASP A 42 -46.44 -13.51 -45.19
CA ASP A 42 -46.33 -13.04 -46.61
C ASP A 42 -46.91 -11.59 -46.80
N ASP A 43 -46.33 -10.62 -47.52
CA ASP A 43 -45.59 -10.59 -48.81
C ASP A 43 -44.35 -9.62 -48.88
N ASP A 44 -43.67 -9.65 -50.05
CA ASP A 44 -42.64 -8.76 -50.67
C ASP A 44 -42.88 -7.21 -50.60
N ASP A 45 -42.02 -6.27 -51.06
CA ASP A 45 -40.82 -6.20 -51.94
C ASP A 45 -40.02 -4.93 -51.52
N GLY A 46 -38.77 -4.57 -51.86
CA GLY A 46 -37.85 -4.87 -52.96
C GLY A 46 -36.71 -3.82 -52.95
N ALA A 47 -35.71 -3.85 -53.85
CA ALA A 47 -34.47 -3.04 -53.71
C ALA A 47 -33.89 -2.43 -55.03
N TRP A 48 -32.84 -1.57 -54.90
CA TRP A 48 -31.58 -1.59 -55.70
C TRP A 48 -31.05 -0.28 -56.41
N VAL A 49 -30.32 0.57 -55.65
CA VAL A 49 -29.00 1.26 -55.94
C VAL A 49 -28.83 2.29 -57.15
N PRO A 50 -27.63 2.75 -57.65
CA PRO A 50 -27.27 4.21 -57.86
C PRO A 50 -26.75 4.53 -59.32
N PRO A 51 -25.74 5.41 -59.65
CA PRO A 51 -25.07 6.60 -59.01
C PRO A 51 -24.81 7.84 -59.96
N GLY A 52 -24.08 8.89 -59.49
CA GLY A 52 -22.97 9.48 -60.30
C GLY A 52 -22.70 11.02 -60.36
N ALA A 53 -21.48 11.41 -59.95
CA ALA A 53 -20.56 12.47 -60.49
C ALA A 53 -20.73 14.01 -60.24
N ASP A 54 -19.55 14.67 -60.12
CA ASP A 54 -19.20 16.12 -60.02
C ASP A 54 -19.10 16.82 -61.44
N PRO A 55 -18.68 18.11 -61.67
CA PRO A 55 -18.04 19.12 -60.80
C PRO A 55 -18.41 20.64 -60.99
N ASP A 56 -17.62 21.50 -60.32
CA ASP A 56 -17.46 22.99 -60.34
C ASP A 56 -16.77 23.53 -61.65
N PRO A 57 -16.37 24.83 -61.87
CA PRO A 57 -16.60 26.13 -61.17
C PRO A 57 -16.85 27.37 -62.11
N ASP A 58 -16.77 28.63 -61.61
CA ASP A 58 -16.55 29.91 -62.38
C ASP A 58 -16.05 31.07 -61.45
N SER A 59 -14.88 31.72 -61.69
CA SER A 59 -14.60 33.09 -62.26
C SER A 59 -15.19 34.33 -61.53
N ASP A 60 -14.61 35.55 -61.40
CA ASP A 60 -13.27 36.23 -61.52
C ASP A 60 -13.40 37.64 -60.79
N ASP A 61 -12.54 38.67 -60.69
CA ASP A 61 -11.19 39.12 -61.21
C ASP A 61 -10.11 39.16 -60.07
N GLY A 62 -9.08 40.04 -59.88
CA GLY A 62 -8.51 41.30 -60.47
C GLY A 62 -8.13 42.35 -59.37
N ASP A 63 -7.17 43.30 -59.46
CA ASP A 63 -6.02 43.57 -60.35
C ASP A 63 -4.92 44.48 -59.66
N GLU A 64 -3.76 44.68 -60.32
CA GLU A 64 -2.49 45.46 -60.10
C GLU A 64 -2.49 46.87 -59.38
N SER A 65 -1.37 47.55 -58.98
CA SER A 65 0.12 47.35 -58.94
C SER A 65 0.86 48.44 -58.04
N GLU A 66 2.21 48.37 -57.87
CA GLU A 66 3.08 49.31 -57.06
C GLU A 66 4.08 50.17 -57.90
N PRO A 67 4.60 51.29 -57.34
CA PRO A 67 6.05 51.60 -57.45
C PRO A 67 6.74 52.34 -56.23
N ASP A 68 8.09 52.26 -56.19
CA ASP A 68 9.06 52.69 -55.14
C ASP A 68 9.85 54.00 -55.56
N PRO A 69 10.90 54.58 -54.89
CA PRO A 69 11.38 54.58 -53.48
C PRO A 69 11.87 55.94 -52.85
N ALA A 70 11.81 56.06 -51.51
CA ALA A 70 12.75 56.74 -50.54
C ALA A 70 13.11 58.28 -50.64
N PRO A 71 13.80 58.94 -49.65
CA PRO A 71 14.18 58.55 -48.27
C PRO A 71 13.86 59.55 -47.09
N ALA A 72 13.77 59.02 -45.85
CA ALA A 72 14.14 59.58 -44.50
C ALA A 72 13.93 61.08 -44.12
N PRO A 73 13.36 61.39 -42.91
CA PRO A 73 14.10 61.20 -41.64
C PRO A 73 13.26 60.69 -40.42
N ALA A 74 13.88 60.68 -39.22
CA ALA A 74 13.52 59.87 -38.05
C ALA A 74 12.20 60.20 -37.30
N PRO A 75 11.54 59.20 -36.66
CA PRO A 75 10.34 59.37 -35.84
C PRO A 75 10.61 59.65 -34.34
N PRO A 76 9.66 60.26 -33.61
CA PRO A 76 9.73 60.47 -32.16
C PRO A 76 9.23 59.25 -31.33
N THR A 77 9.36 59.34 -30.01
CA THR A 77 9.05 58.28 -29.02
C THR A 77 7.56 58.07 -28.75
N ASP A 78 7.13 56.81 -28.63
CA ASP A 78 5.73 56.40 -28.37
C ASP A 78 5.56 55.81 -26.93
N PRO A 79 4.51 56.18 -26.16
CA PRO A 79 4.28 55.69 -24.79
C PRO A 79 3.67 54.26 -24.73
N PRO A 80 3.73 53.56 -23.58
CA PRO A 80 3.42 52.14 -23.50
C PRO A 80 1.94 51.81 -23.78
N LYS A 81 1.69 51.03 -24.85
CA LYS A 81 0.37 50.52 -25.22
C LYS A 81 -0.02 49.30 -24.36
N LYS A 82 -1.32 49.20 -24.05
CA LYS A 82 -1.92 48.15 -23.20
C LYS A 82 -1.85 46.78 -23.89
N ARG A 83 -1.73 45.70 -23.10
CA ARG A 83 -1.87 44.33 -23.62
C ARG A 83 -3.33 44.07 -24.07
N PRO A 84 -3.56 43.18 -25.06
CA PRO A 84 -4.90 42.70 -25.40
C PRO A 84 -5.59 41.99 -24.23
N ARG A 85 -6.91 41.78 -24.36
CA ARG A 85 -7.68 40.92 -23.44
C ARG A 85 -7.50 39.46 -23.82
N GLU A 86 -7.44 38.58 -22.82
CA GLU A 86 -7.56 37.13 -23.03
C GLU A 86 -9.05 36.79 -23.14
N SER A 87 -9.53 36.56 -24.37
CA SER A 87 -10.87 36.02 -24.65
C SER A 87 -10.88 34.89 -25.69
N ASP A 88 -9.79 34.73 -26.45
CA ASP A 88 -9.75 33.90 -27.67
C ASP A 88 -8.62 32.86 -27.59
N ALA A 89 -8.72 31.95 -26.62
CA ALA A 89 -7.82 30.81 -26.46
C ALA A 89 -8.60 29.56 -26.01
N ALA A 90 -8.31 28.40 -26.64
CA ALA A 90 -9.04 27.15 -26.45
C ALA A 90 -8.77 26.48 -25.07
N PRO A 91 -9.71 25.67 -24.55
CA PRO A 91 -9.59 25.07 -23.22
C PRO A 91 -8.57 23.92 -23.11
N ASP A 92 -8.01 23.80 -21.90
CA ASP A 92 -7.30 22.63 -21.34
C ASP A 92 -5.94 22.21 -21.94
N GLY A 93 -5.12 23.18 -22.35
CA GLY A 93 -3.67 22.97 -22.60
C GLY A 93 -2.84 22.75 -21.33
N LYS A 94 -3.08 21.65 -20.59
CA LYS A 94 -2.37 21.32 -19.34
C LYS A 94 -0.85 21.15 -19.52
N LYS A 95 -0.07 22.13 -19.05
CA LYS A 95 1.38 21.98 -18.89
C LYS A 95 1.68 20.86 -17.87
N PRO A 96 2.53 19.87 -18.19
CA PRO A 96 2.83 18.76 -17.29
C PRO A 96 3.45 19.22 -15.96
N ARG A 97 3.14 18.50 -14.87
CA ARG A 97 3.61 18.80 -13.50
C ARG A 97 5.15 18.66 -13.40
N PRO A 98 5.83 19.29 -12.43
CA PRO A 98 7.30 19.29 -12.35
C PRO A 98 7.92 17.88 -12.40
N ALA A 99 7.41 16.94 -11.59
CA ALA A 99 7.85 15.54 -11.61
C ALA A 99 7.61 14.86 -12.96
N THR A 100 6.46 15.08 -13.59
CA THR A 100 6.16 14.59 -14.95
C THR A 100 7.18 15.10 -15.98
N ARG A 101 7.67 16.34 -15.86
CA ARG A 101 8.71 16.89 -16.75
C ARG A 101 10.09 16.32 -16.46
N LEU A 102 10.43 16.07 -15.18
CA LEU A 102 11.67 15.41 -14.80
C LEU A 102 11.72 13.96 -15.33
N ARG A 103 10.63 13.20 -15.24
CA ARG A 103 10.51 11.86 -15.85
C ARG A 103 10.72 11.85 -17.37
N ILE A 104 10.17 12.84 -18.09
CA ILE A 104 10.40 12.98 -19.55
C ILE A 104 11.87 13.28 -19.88
N VAL A 105 12.57 14.04 -19.02
CA VAL A 105 14.01 14.29 -19.17
C VAL A 105 14.82 13.03 -18.87
N GLN A 106 14.54 12.33 -17.77
CA GLN A 106 15.15 11.04 -17.41
C GLN A 106 15.02 10.02 -18.55
N GLN A 107 13.80 9.77 -19.05
CA GLN A 107 13.55 8.83 -20.16
C GLN A 107 14.34 9.17 -21.43
N LYS A 108 14.48 10.46 -21.75
CA LYS A 108 15.29 10.92 -22.88
C LYS A 108 16.79 10.70 -22.64
N GLN A 109 17.28 10.92 -21.42
CA GLN A 109 18.68 10.67 -21.05
C GLN A 109 19.01 9.17 -21.03
N GLU A 110 18.12 8.31 -20.53
CA GLU A 110 18.30 6.85 -20.55
C GLU A 110 18.39 6.28 -21.98
N ALA A 111 17.54 6.77 -22.91
CA ALA A 111 17.61 6.37 -24.32
C ALA A 111 18.94 6.74 -25.00
N LEU A 112 19.49 7.92 -24.68
CA LEU A 112 20.80 8.37 -25.16
C LEU A 112 21.93 7.56 -24.51
N ALA A 113 21.87 7.33 -23.19
CA ALA A 113 22.84 6.54 -22.45
C ALA A 113 22.92 5.10 -22.97
N LYS A 114 21.80 4.46 -23.32
CA LYS A 114 21.77 3.12 -23.93
C LYS A 114 22.51 3.06 -25.27
N THR A 115 22.46 4.14 -26.06
CA THR A 115 23.21 4.26 -27.31
C THR A 115 24.70 4.45 -27.04
N ALA A 116 25.06 5.37 -26.13
CA ALA A 116 26.45 5.65 -25.76
C ALA A 116 27.15 4.44 -25.10
N ARG A 117 26.45 3.63 -24.30
CA ARG A 117 26.97 2.39 -23.69
C ARG A 117 27.34 1.34 -24.77
N ARG A 118 26.54 1.21 -25.84
CA ARG A 118 26.86 0.35 -26.99
C ARG A 118 28.10 0.85 -27.76
N ASP A 119 28.23 2.16 -27.89
CA ASP A 119 29.40 2.84 -28.48
C ASP A 119 30.69 2.56 -27.68
N ILE A 120 30.59 2.59 -26.34
CA ILE A 120 31.70 2.30 -25.42
C ILE A 120 32.09 0.82 -25.51
N ALA A 121 31.12 -0.09 -25.49
CA ALA A 121 31.37 -1.53 -25.68
C ALA A 121 32.19 -1.79 -26.96
N SER A 122 31.80 -1.21 -28.09
CA SER A 122 32.53 -1.39 -29.35
C SER A 122 33.87 -0.62 -29.43
N LEU A 123 34.16 0.29 -28.49
CA LEU A 123 35.51 0.85 -28.31
C LEU A 123 36.42 -0.06 -27.47
N VAL A 124 35.87 -0.72 -26.44
CA VAL A 124 36.57 -1.75 -25.65
C VAL A 124 36.94 -2.95 -26.55
N GLU A 125 35.98 -3.46 -27.32
CA GLU A 125 36.15 -4.50 -28.36
C GLU A 125 37.30 -4.17 -29.33
N LYS A 126 37.43 -2.89 -29.72
CA LYS A 126 38.45 -2.40 -30.66
C LYS A 126 39.77 -1.99 -29.98
N GLY A 127 39.95 -2.31 -28.69
CA GLY A 127 41.15 -2.00 -27.92
C GLY A 127 41.40 -0.51 -27.67
N LYS A 128 40.43 0.36 -27.93
CA LYS A 128 40.57 1.83 -27.82
C LYS A 128 40.28 2.31 -26.39
N LEU A 129 40.95 1.71 -25.42
CA LEU A 129 40.63 1.82 -24.00
C LEU A 129 40.64 3.27 -23.49
N ASP A 130 41.59 4.11 -23.90
CA ASP A 130 41.64 5.50 -23.45
C ASP A 130 40.44 6.32 -23.97
N THR A 131 39.97 6.04 -25.19
CA THR A 131 38.73 6.64 -25.72
C THR A 131 37.48 6.07 -25.03
N ALA A 132 37.51 4.79 -24.63
CA ALA A 132 36.43 4.17 -23.87
C ALA A 132 36.32 4.77 -22.46
N ARG A 133 37.45 4.95 -21.75
CA ARG A 133 37.54 5.58 -20.42
C ARG A 133 36.96 6.99 -20.43
N ILE A 134 37.43 7.86 -21.32
CA ILE A 134 36.91 9.24 -21.47
C ILE A 134 35.40 9.24 -21.76
N LYS A 135 34.88 8.30 -22.57
CA LYS A 135 33.43 8.17 -22.78
C LYS A 135 32.69 7.61 -21.56
N VAL A 136 33.28 6.73 -20.76
CA VAL A 136 32.64 6.15 -19.56
C VAL A 136 32.58 7.14 -18.41
N GLU A 137 33.55 8.05 -18.28
CA GLU A 137 33.52 9.14 -17.30
C GLU A 137 32.26 10.01 -17.49
N ASN A 138 31.89 10.29 -18.74
CA ASN A 138 30.64 10.98 -19.06
C ASN A 138 29.41 10.17 -18.64
N ILE A 139 29.40 8.83 -18.86
CA ILE A 139 28.29 7.96 -18.40
C ILE A 139 28.20 7.90 -16.87
N ILE A 140 29.33 7.92 -16.16
CA ILE A 140 29.35 7.99 -14.69
C ILE A 140 28.77 9.33 -14.22
N ASN A 141 29.13 10.43 -14.88
CA ASN A 141 28.60 11.76 -14.58
C ASN A 141 27.10 11.89 -14.91
N ASP A 142 26.65 11.32 -16.03
CA ASP A 142 25.24 11.23 -16.42
C ASP A 142 24.42 10.38 -15.41
N ASP A 143 24.94 9.23 -14.97
CA ASP A 143 24.30 8.40 -13.95
C ASP A 143 24.22 9.14 -12.59
N ILE A 144 25.29 9.85 -12.19
CA ILE A 144 25.30 10.71 -10.99
C ILE A 144 24.24 11.82 -11.09
N HIS A 145 24.11 12.43 -12.27
CA HIS A 145 23.14 13.48 -12.55
C HIS A 145 21.70 12.96 -12.58
N ASN A 146 21.45 11.76 -13.13
CA ASN A 146 20.15 11.11 -13.08
C ASN A 146 19.73 10.83 -11.62
N GLU A 147 20.61 10.25 -10.80
CA GLU A 147 20.35 10.06 -9.36
C GLU A 147 20.19 11.40 -8.59
N LEU A 148 20.69 12.52 -9.12
CA LEU A 148 20.42 13.87 -8.59
C LEU A 148 19.04 14.38 -9.00
N LEU A 149 18.62 14.15 -10.26
CA LEU A 149 17.27 14.48 -10.73
C LEU A 149 16.20 13.66 -9.99
N GLU A 150 16.43 12.37 -9.77
CA GLU A 150 15.57 11.48 -8.95
C GLU A 150 15.39 12.04 -7.53
N LEU A 151 16.47 12.49 -6.87
CA LEU A 151 16.40 13.13 -5.55
C LEU A 151 15.68 14.49 -5.57
N LEU A 152 15.94 15.32 -6.58
CA LEU A 152 15.27 16.62 -6.73
C LEU A 152 13.78 16.47 -7.01
N GLU A 153 13.39 15.45 -7.78
CA GLU A 153 12.00 15.09 -8.04
C GLU A 153 11.27 14.73 -6.73
N LEU A 154 11.84 13.82 -5.94
CA LEU A 154 11.30 13.44 -4.63
C LEU A 154 11.16 14.65 -3.69
N TYR A 155 12.15 15.56 -3.67
CA TYR A 155 12.04 16.80 -2.88
C TYR A 155 10.98 17.75 -3.43
N CYS A 156 10.78 17.84 -4.75
CA CYS A 156 9.71 18.64 -5.35
C CYS A 156 8.32 18.06 -5.07
N GLU A 157 8.11 16.75 -5.17
CA GLU A 157 6.85 16.10 -4.78
C GLU A 157 6.57 16.31 -3.29
N LEU A 158 7.58 16.15 -2.42
CA LEU A 158 7.48 16.40 -0.98
C LEU A 158 7.18 17.86 -0.65
N LEU A 159 7.74 18.82 -1.40
CA LEU A 159 7.46 20.25 -1.26
C LEU A 159 6.05 20.61 -1.72
N ILE A 160 5.56 20.03 -2.82
CA ILE A 160 4.18 20.22 -3.30
C ILE A 160 3.20 19.66 -2.26
N ALA A 161 3.43 18.43 -1.77
CA ALA A 161 2.61 17.81 -0.73
C ALA A 161 2.62 18.58 0.61
N ARG A 162 3.71 19.32 0.90
CA ARG A 162 3.84 20.17 2.09
C ARG A 162 3.42 21.62 1.88
N PHE A 163 3.16 22.08 0.65
CA PHE A 163 2.86 23.50 0.41
C PHE A 163 1.54 23.92 1.09
N GLY A 164 0.51 23.07 1.05
CA GLY A 164 -0.73 23.29 1.80
C GLY A 164 -0.53 23.39 3.32
N LEU A 165 0.48 22.72 3.88
CA LEU A 165 0.84 22.84 5.31
C LEU A 165 1.62 24.13 5.62
N LEU A 166 2.21 24.78 4.62
CA LEU A 166 2.97 26.01 4.81
C LEU A 166 2.06 27.23 4.94
N ASP A 167 0.93 27.31 4.23
CA ASP A 167 0.06 28.50 4.29
C ASP A 167 -0.82 28.58 5.55
N LEU A 168 -0.84 27.54 6.39
CA LEU A 168 -1.66 27.44 7.60
C LEU A 168 -1.12 28.22 8.84
N ASN A 169 0.07 28.82 8.79
CA ASN A 169 0.68 29.50 9.94
C ASN A 169 1.22 30.91 9.59
N PRO A 170 0.45 31.99 9.85
CA PRO A 170 0.86 33.37 9.61
C PRO A 170 1.54 34.07 10.82
N THR A 171 1.73 33.39 11.95
CA THR A 171 2.32 33.95 13.18
C THR A 171 3.67 33.32 13.53
N GLN A 172 4.55 34.11 14.16
CA GLN A 172 5.96 33.75 14.32
C GLN A 172 6.22 32.75 15.45
N GLU A 173 6.99 31.69 15.18
CA GLU A 173 8.37 31.59 15.70
C GLU A 173 9.20 30.50 15.02
N SER A 174 10.28 30.89 14.34
CA SER A 174 11.59 30.20 14.38
C SER A 174 12.61 30.91 13.48
N LYS A 175 13.62 31.55 14.08
CA LYS A 175 14.83 31.99 13.39
C LYS A 175 15.81 30.81 13.21
N ARG A 176 15.36 29.75 12.53
CA ARG A 176 16.15 28.54 12.27
C ARG A 176 15.87 28.08 10.83
N PRO A 177 16.90 27.94 9.96
CA PRO A 177 16.68 27.56 8.56
C PRO A 177 16.04 26.16 8.48
N LEU A 178 15.08 26.00 7.57
CA LEU A 178 14.43 24.72 7.30
C LEU A 178 15.48 23.70 6.78
N PRO A 179 15.78 22.62 7.53
CA PRO A 179 16.74 21.62 7.07
C PRO A 179 16.14 20.79 5.93
N ALA A 180 16.94 20.55 4.88
CA ALA A 180 16.66 19.64 3.76
C ALA A 180 15.44 19.94 2.85
N SER A 181 14.62 20.98 3.10
CA SER A 181 13.53 21.38 2.19
C SER A 181 13.91 22.52 1.23
N SER A 182 15.14 23.03 1.31
CA SER A 182 15.66 24.16 0.51
C SER A 182 16.34 23.72 -0.81
N THR A 183 16.54 22.41 -0.99
CA THR A 183 17.35 21.77 -2.04
C THR A 183 17.13 22.30 -3.46
N PRO A 184 15.88 22.47 -3.97
CA PRO A 184 15.66 22.84 -5.37
C PRO A 184 16.05 24.29 -5.70
N LEU A 185 16.19 25.18 -4.70
CA LEU A 185 16.67 26.55 -4.89
C LEU A 185 18.18 26.60 -5.04
N HIS A 186 18.92 25.72 -4.35
CA HIS A 186 20.38 25.71 -4.43
C HIS A 186 20.87 25.25 -5.81
N ALA A 187 20.19 24.27 -6.41
CA ALA A 187 20.49 23.77 -7.76
C ALA A 187 20.56 24.89 -8.82
N GLN A 188 19.77 25.96 -8.66
CA GLN A 188 19.75 27.09 -9.62
C GLN A 188 21.02 27.95 -9.64
N LYS A 189 21.84 27.98 -8.57
CA LYS A 189 23.04 28.86 -8.51
C LYS A 189 24.33 28.18 -8.98
N SER A 190 24.29 26.91 -9.40
CA SER A 190 25.49 26.14 -9.79
C SER A 190 26.06 26.55 -11.16
N LYS A 191 26.58 27.79 -11.26
CA LYS A 191 27.28 28.33 -12.44
C LYS A 191 28.66 27.70 -12.70
N ALA A 192 29.03 26.66 -11.95
CA ALA A 192 30.36 26.03 -11.97
C ALA A 192 30.38 24.65 -12.68
N SER A 193 29.24 24.16 -13.18
CA SER A 193 29.19 22.90 -13.94
C SER A 193 29.11 23.16 -15.44
N PRO A 194 30.03 22.62 -16.27
CA PRO A 194 29.93 22.66 -17.73
C PRO A 194 28.87 21.69 -18.30
N HIS A 195 28.15 20.97 -17.44
CA HIS A 195 27.12 19.98 -17.83
C HIS A 195 25.73 20.30 -17.27
N ILE A 196 25.57 21.35 -16.47
CA ILE A 196 24.26 21.95 -16.23
C ILE A 196 23.97 22.86 -17.43
N PRO A 197 22.90 22.61 -18.22
CA PRO A 197 22.53 23.51 -19.31
C PRO A 197 22.16 24.89 -18.77
N ASP A 198 22.38 25.94 -19.58
CA ASP A 198 22.04 27.34 -19.29
C ASP A 198 20.76 27.47 -18.45
N PRO A 199 20.72 28.28 -17.35
CA PRO A 199 19.54 28.49 -16.52
C PRO A 199 18.21 28.80 -17.24
N SER A 200 18.22 29.18 -18.52
CA SER A 200 17.04 29.19 -19.40
C SER A 200 16.35 27.81 -19.58
N HIS A 201 17.09 26.72 -19.37
CA HIS A 201 16.66 25.32 -19.49
C HIS A 201 16.24 24.68 -18.15
N HIS A 202 16.45 25.36 -17.02
CA HIS A 202 15.90 24.88 -15.74
C HIS A 202 14.36 24.81 -15.81
N PRO A 203 13.71 23.80 -15.20
CA PRO A 203 12.25 23.73 -15.15
C PRO A 203 11.67 25.05 -14.61
N PRO A 204 10.82 25.77 -15.39
CA PRO A 204 10.25 27.06 -14.97
C PRO A 204 9.54 27.01 -13.62
N GLU A 205 9.05 25.83 -13.24
CA GLU A 205 8.35 25.56 -12.00
C GLU A 205 9.28 25.62 -10.77
N LEU A 206 10.59 25.40 -10.94
CA LEU A 206 11.57 25.68 -9.88
C LEU A 206 11.75 27.19 -9.64
N HIS A 207 11.60 28.02 -10.68
CA HIS A 207 11.60 29.48 -10.51
C HIS A 207 10.34 29.92 -9.75
N VAL A 208 9.17 29.36 -10.06
CA VAL A 208 7.94 29.58 -9.29
C VAL A 208 8.12 29.18 -7.82
N LEU A 209 8.68 28.00 -7.54
CA LEU A 209 8.88 27.52 -6.16
C LEU A 209 9.90 28.38 -5.39
N ARG A 210 10.96 28.87 -6.05
CA ARG A 210 11.86 29.91 -5.49
C ARG A 210 11.08 31.18 -5.15
N ASP A 211 10.27 31.68 -6.07
CA ASP A 211 9.60 32.96 -5.91
C ASP A 211 8.52 32.91 -4.83
N MET A 212 7.85 31.76 -4.66
CA MET A 212 6.98 31.47 -3.51
C MET A 212 7.75 31.48 -2.18
N LEU A 213 8.87 30.73 -2.08
CA LEU A 213 9.67 30.69 -0.85
C LEU A 213 10.33 32.04 -0.53
N MET A 214 10.76 32.79 -1.53
CA MET A 214 11.30 34.15 -1.39
C MET A 214 10.22 35.16 -0.96
N SER A 215 9.00 35.02 -1.47
CA SER A 215 7.85 35.83 -1.03
C SER A 215 7.49 35.58 0.44
N LYS A 216 7.67 34.34 0.92
CA LYS A 216 7.33 33.95 2.30
C LYS A 216 8.43 34.20 3.33
N TYR A 217 9.69 33.89 2.99
CA TYR A 217 10.82 33.91 3.93
C TYR A 217 11.80 35.08 3.70
N GLY A 218 11.52 35.96 2.73
CA GLY A 218 12.34 37.12 2.41
C GLY A 218 13.46 36.83 1.41
N ARG A 219 14.12 37.91 0.96
CA ARG A 219 15.20 37.84 -0.03
C ARG A 219 16.50 37.30 0.59
N GLU A 220 16.69 37.56 1.87
CA GLU A 220 17.81 37.15 2.71
C GLU A 220 17.84 35.62 2.86
N PHE A 221 16.68 34.99 3.04
CA PHE A 221 16.55 33.52 3.05
C PHE A 221 16.93 32.91 1.70
N ALA A 222 16.41 33.47 0.59
CA ALA A 222 16.73 32.99 -0.75
C ALA A 222 18.24 33.08 -1.03
N ILE A 223 18.89 34.19 -0.67
CA ILE A 223 20.35 34.38 -0.79
C ILE A 223 21.10 33.36 0.06
N ALA A 224 20.74 33.18 1.33
CA ALA A 224 21.38 32.23 2.24
C ALA A 224 21.30 30.78 1.74
N VAL A 225 20.13 30.34 1.26
CA VAL A 225 19.93 29.01 0.64
C VAL A 225 20.76 28.85 -0.64
N MET A 226 20.73 29.86 -1.51
CA MET A 226 21.51 29.85 -2.75
C MET A 226 23.03 29.85 -2.49
N GLU A 227 23.48 30.25 -1.30
CA GLU A 227 24.88 30.23 -0.87
C GLU A 227 25.24 29.02 0.00
N ASN A 228 24.28 28.11 0.25
CA ASN A 228 24.36 27.03 1.25
C ASN A 228 24.91 27.50 2.60
N LYS A 229 24.51 28.71 3.00
CA LYS A 229 24.87 29.27 4.30
C LYS A 229 24.32 28.36 5.40
N ASP A 230 25.11 28.18 6.44
CA ASP A 230 24.84 27.30 7.57
C ASP A 230 24.63 25.80 7.18
N SER A 231 25.12 25.38 6.01
CA SER A 231 25.05 23.99 5.50
C SER A 231 23.62 23.40 5.43
N CYS A 232 22.64 24.23 5.09
CA CYS A 232 21.22 23.83 5.06
C CYS A 232 20.85 22.83 3.93
N VAL A 233 21.69 22.69 2.90
CA VAL A 233 21.53 21.72 1.81
C VAL A 233 22.17 20.38 2.19
N GLY A 234 21.42 19.30 2.06
CA GLY A 234 21.86 17.96 2.44
C GLY A 234 23.14 17.51 1.74
N GLU A 235 24.08 16.98 2.52
CA GLU A 235 25.43 16.62 2.07
C GLU A 235 25.44 15.62 0.89
N ARG A 236 24.47 14.70 0.83
CA ARG A 236 24.28 13.76 -0.31
C ARG A 236 24.00 14.48 -1.64
N VAL A 237 23.35 15.64 -1.59
CA VAL A 237 23.07 16.48 -2.76
C VAL A 237 24.31 17.31 -3.12
N MET A 238 24.98 17.90 -2.12
CA MET A 238 26.23 18.62 -2.34
C MET A 238 27.30 17.72 -2.99
N ARG A 239 27.42 16.46 -2.55
CA ARG A 239 28.31 15.45 -3.16
C ARG A 239 27.94 15.03 -4.58
N LYS A 240 26.70 15.28 -5.04
CA LYS A 240 26.25 15.03 -6.42
C LYS A 240 26.28 16.28 -7.32
N LEU A 241 26.25 17.47 -6.73
CA LEU A 241 26.47 18.76 -7.42
C LEU A 241 27.95 19.10 -7.56
N ALA A 242 28.83 18.49 -6.76
CA ALA A 242 30.27 18.66 -6.84
C ALA A 242 30.83 18.07 -8.13
N VAL A 243 31.52 18.89 -8.93
CA VAL A 243 32.29 18.44 -10.09
C VAL A 243 33.54 17.72 -9.58
N ALA A 244 33.55 16.39 -9.69
CA ALA A 244 34.66 15.53 -9.32
C ALA A 244 34.89 14.48 -10.40
N THR A 245 36.14 14.33 -10.86
CA THR A 245 36.51 13.26 -11.80
C THR A 245 36.28 11.90 -11.14
N PRO A 246 35.61 10.94 -11.80
CA PRO A 246 35.50 9.57 -11.32
C PRO A 246 36.86 8.94 -11.03
N SER A 247 36.97 8.07 -10.01
CA SER A 247 38.22 7.37 -9.74
C SER A 247 38.54 6.36 -10.87
N PRO A 248 39.82 6.10 -11.18
CA PRO A 248 40.20 5.11 -12.19
C PRO A 248 39.59 3.72 -11.93
N VAL A 249 39.46 3.34 -10.66
CA VAL A 249 38.80 2.09 -10.22
C VAL A 249 37.30 2.08 -10.59
N LEU A 250 36.58 3.19 -10.43
CA LEU A 250 35.18 3.30 -10.83
C LEU A 250 35.01 3.32 -12.36
N VAL A 251 35.92 3.98 -13.07
CA VAL A 251 36.00 4.01 -14.54
C VAL A 251 36.17 2.61 -15.11
N ASP A 252 37.19 1.88 -14.65
CA ASP A 252 37.49 0.55 -15.17
C ASP A 252 36.44 -0.50 -14.71
N ALA A 253 35.83 -0.34 -13.53
CA ALA A 253 34.69 -1.17 -13.12
C ALA A 253 33.43 -0.92 -13.99
N TYR A 254 33.15 0.34 -14.36
CA TYR A 254 32.07 0.67 -15.30
C TYR A 254 32.34 0.09 -16.70
N LEU A 255 33.60 0.14 -17.18
CA LEU A 255 33.98 -0.51 -18.44
C LEU A 255 33.81 -2.03 -18.39
N GLY A 256 34.17 -2.68 -17.29
CA GLY A 256 34.01 -4.13 -17.11
C GLY A 256 32.55 -4.57 -17.16
N GLU A 257 31.67 -3.88 -16.44
CA GLU A 257 30.24 -4.22 -16.45
C GLU A 257 29.53 -3.84 -17.76
N ILE A 258 30.01 -2.83 -18.50
CA ILE A 258 29.55 -2.54 -19.88
C ILE A 258 30.03 -3.65 -20.83
N ALA A 259 31.32 -4.00 -20.82
CA ALA A 259 31.87 -5.06 -21.67
C ALA A 259 31.12 -6.39 -21.47
N LYS A 260 30.97 -6.80 -20.20
CA LYS A 260 30.20 -7.97 -19.78
C LYS A 260 28.74 -7.92 -20.22
N GLY A 261 28.08 -6.77 -20.10
CA GLY A 261 26.69 -6.56 -20.55
C GLY A 261 26.48 -6.70 -22.06
N TYR A 262 27.55 -6.54 -22.86
CA TYR A 262 27.56 -6.76 -24.32
C TYR A 262 28.30 -8.03 -24.75
N GLY A 263 28.65 -8.93 -23.81
CA GLY A 263 29.30 -10.22 -24.11
C GLY A 263 30.78 -10.13 -24.52
N ILE A 264 31.45 -9.01 -24.22
CA ILE A 264 32.87 -8.80 -24.52
C ILE A 264 33.71 -9.27 -23.34
N ASP A 265 34.64 -10.19 -23.59
CA ASP A 265 35.63 -10.63 -22.61
C ASP A 265 36.71 -9.56 -22.44
N TRP A 266 36.48 -8.64 -21.48
CA TRP A 266 37.44 -7.64 -21.07
C TRP A 266 37.44 -7.53 -19.54
N ASN A 267 38.63 -7.63 -18.95
CA ASN A 267 38.86 -7.51 -17.52
C ASN A 267 39.95 -6.44 -17.32
N PRO A 268 39.79 -5.48 -16.39
CA PRO A 268 40.84 -4.51 -16.11
C PRO A 268 42.11 -5.20 -15.60
N ALA A 269 43.27 -4.61 -15.91
CA ALA A 269 44.54 -5.12 -15.41
C ALA A 269 44.59 -5.00 -13.87
N PRO A 270 45.07 -6.01 -13.14
CA PRO A 270 45.20 -5.95 -11.70
C PRO A 270 46.20 -4.87 -11.28
N ASP A 271 45.80 -4.00 -10.34
CA ASP A 271 46.57 -2.87 -9.87
C ASP A 271 47.73 -3.35 -8.96
N PRO A 272 49.01 -3.00 -9.21
CA PRO A 272 50.15 -3.64 -8.56
C PRO A 272 50.46 -3.14 -7.13
N VAL A 273 49.47 -3.06 -6.22
CA VAL A 273 49.64 -3.19 -4.76
C VAL A 273 48.35 -3.75 -4.12
N ALA A 274 48.28 -5.06 -3.92
CA ALA A 274 47.31 -5.72 -3.02
C ALA A 274 47.75 -7.17 -2.72
N GLU A 275 48.78 -7.35 -1.89
CA GLU A 275 49.14 -8.68 -1.38
C GLU A 275 48.06 -9.17 -0.39
N GLU A 276 47.59 -10.41 -0.54
CA GLU A 276 46.67 -11.01 0.44
C GLU A 276 47.39 -11.25 1.78
N PRO A 277 46.80 -10.90 2.93
CA PRO A 277 47.40 -11.16 4.22
C PRO A 277 47.37 -12.66 4.55
N GLU A 278 48.54 -13.29 4.61
CA GLU A 278 48.67 -14.70 4.99
C GLU A 278 48.00 -15.03 6.34
N SER A 279 47.42 -16.22 6.44
CA SER A 279 46.74 -16.68 7.66
C SER A 279 47.69 -16.81 8.85
N PRO A 280 47.46 -16.12 9.99
CA PRO A 280 48.33 -16.23 11.16
C PRO A 280 48.27 -17.62 11.82
N ALA A 281 49.43 -18.25 11.97
CA ALA A 281 49.61 -19.41 12.84
C ALA A 281 49.60 -19.01 14.33
N LYS A 282 49.55 -20.01 15.23
CA LYS A 282 49.49 -19.81 16.69
C LYS A 282 50.81 -19.35 17.32
N LEU A 283 50.70 -18.86 18.57
CA LEU A 283 51.69 -18.58 19.63
C LEU A 283 51.87 -17.08 19.93
N ASP A 284 52.37 -16.64 21.10
CA ASP A 284 52.10 -16.98 22.52
C ASP A 284 52.78 -15.89 23.39
N ASP A 285 52.31 -15.68 24.62
CA ASP A 285 52.79 -14.76 25.69
C ASP A 285 53.43 -13.39 25.29
N GLY A 286 54.37 -12.86 26.10
CA GLY A 286 55.13 -11.63 25.84
C GLY A 286 54.59 -10.34 26.48
N SER A 287 55.17 -9.89 27.59
CA SER A 287 54.71 -8.69 28.33
C SER A 287 55.59 -7.43 28.19
N ALA A 288 54.91 -6.27 28.29
CA ALA A 288 55.31 -5.05 29.04
C ALA A 288 55.96 -3.81 28.35
N LYS A 289 55.57 -2.64 28.91
CA LYS A 289 56.21 -1.30 28.97
C LYS A 289 56.11 -0.30 27.80
N LEU A 290 55.50 0.85 28.14
CA LEU A 290 55.77 2.19 27.58
C LEU A 290 57.01 2.82 28.25
N PRO A 291 57.68 3.76 27.55
CA PRO A 291 58.30 4.94 28.16
C PRO A 291 57.91 6.28 27.45
N ASP A 292 58.36 7.41 27.99
CA ASP A 292 57.73 8.73 27.83
C ASP A 292 58.35 9.73 26.80
N ILE A 293 57.49 10.72 26.49
CA ILE A 293 57.61 12.02 25.79
C ILE A 293 59.00 12.71 25.77
N PRO A 294 59.29 13.54 24.74
CA PRO A 294 59.01 14.99 24.87
C PRO A 294 58.41 15.66 23.61
N ALA A 295 57.84 16.86 23.76
CA ALA A 295 57.14 17.60 22.69
C ALA A 295 57.66 19.03 22.48
N GLN A 296 57.71 19.50 21.22
CA GLN A 296 57.78 20.92 20.81
C GLN A 296 57.60 21.06 19.28
N GLY A 297 57.20 22.26 18.79
CA GLY A 297 57.65 22.71 17.45
C GLY A 297 56.67 22.81 16.26
N SER A 298 55.44 23.28 16.46
CA SER A 298 54.65 24.08 15.50
C SER A 298 54.90 23.95 13.96
N SER A 299 54.00 23.24 13.26
CA SER A 299 53.49 23.64 11.94
C SER A 299 52.14 22.96 11.69
N GLU A 300 51.11 23.68 11.25
CA GLU A 300 49.82 23.08 10.89
C GLU A 300 49.93 22.29 9.57
N PRO A 301 49.60 20.99 9.53
CA PRO A 301 49.37 20.29 8.29
C PRO A 301 48.08 20.82 7.63
N PRO A 302 47.98 20.84 6.29
CA PRO A 302 46.69 21.08 5.62
C PRO A 302 45.67 20.03 6.07
N PRO A 303 44.37 20.36 6.16
CA PRO A 303 43.35 19.44 6.65
C PRO A 303 43.31 18.17 5.79
N SER A 304 43.54 17.03 6.44
CA SER A 304 43.56 15.72 5.80
C SER A 304 42.22 15.41 5.14
N TYR A 305 42.22 15.12 3.85
CA TYR A 305 41.07 14.51 3.19
C TYR A 305 40.72 13.20 3.91
N PRO A 306 39.45 12.95 4.29
CA PRO A 306 39.05 11.68 4.89
C PRO A 306 39.07 10.58 3.82
N ALA A 307 40.24 9.95 3.67
CA ALA A 307 40.49 8.89 2.70
C ALA A 307 39.80 7.58 3.11
N ARG A 308 38.49 7.48 2.84
CA ARG A 308 37.71 6.24 2.71
C ARG A 308 36.40 6.54 1.98
N SER A 309 36.46 6.59 0.64
CA SER A 309 35.25 6.58 -0.18
C SER A 309 34.63 5.19 -0.13
N ASN A 310 33.48 5.04 0.54
CA ASN A 310 32.87 3.74 0.84
C ASN A 310 32.78 2.83 -0.39
N GLU A 311 33.29 1.61 -0.26
CA GLU A 311 33.09 0.53 -1.24
C GLU A 311 31.59 0.27 -1.46
N GLU A 312 30.75 0.45 -0.43
CA GLU A 312 29.29 0.40 -0.58
C GLU A 312 28.75 1.31 -1.69
N ASP A 313 29.27 2.53 -1.84
CA ASP A 313 28.77 3.48 -2.85
C ASP A 313 29.20 3.03 -4.25
N LEU A 314 30.39 2.44 -4.38
CA LEU A 314 30.86 1.79 -5.60
C LEU A 314 30.00 0.55 -5.94
N PHE A 315 29.76 -0.33 -4.98
CA PHE A 315 28.90 -1.51 -5.15
C PHE A 315 27.46 -1.14 -5.51
N LYS A 316 26.84 -0.16 -4.83
CA LYS A 316 25.47 0.31 -5.12
C LYS A 316 25.37 0.89 -6.53
N ARG A 317 26.38 1.65 -6.98
CA ARG A 317 26.45 2.15 -8.37
C ARG A 317 26.58 1.02 -9.39
N LEU A 318 27.47 0.05 -9.16
CA LEU A 318 27.64 -1.10 -10.05
C LEU A 318 26.39 -2.01 -10.07
N GLU A 319 25.63 -2.08 -8.98
CA GLU A 319 24.35 -2.79 -8.94
C GLU A 319 23.26 -2.05 -9.72
N ASN A 320 23.13 -0.72 -9.55
CA ASN A 320 22.29 0.13 -10.40
C ASN A 320 22.69 -0.01 -11.88
N LEU A 321 23.99 -0.12 -12.17
CA LEU A 321 24.52 -0.30 -13.52
C LEU A 321 24.09 -1.63 -14.13
N LYS A 322 24.15 -2.74 -13.37
CA LYS A 322 23.67 -4.07 -13.77
C LYS A 322 22.19 -4.07 -14.07
N ARG A 323 21.39 -3.46 -13.20
CA ARG A 323 19.93 -3.29 -13.38
C ARG A 323 19.60 -2.51 -14.65
N ARG A 324 20.46 -1.54 -15.05
CA ARG A 324 20.32 -0.72 -16.26
C ARG A 324 21.01 -1.30 -17.53
N SER A 325 21.88 -2.32 -17.42
CA SER A 325 22.64 -2.87 -18.57
C SER A 325 22.08 -4.18 -19.14
N LEU A 326 21.32 -4.94 -18.37
CA LEU A 326 20.83 -6.27 -18.78
C LEU A 326 19.82 -6.20 -19.94
N ILE A 327 20.19 -6.83 -21.06
CA ILE A 327 19.24 -7.32 -22.07
C ILE A 327 18.72 -8.68 -21.55
N PRO A 328 17.39 -8.94 -21.55
CA PRO A 328 16.87 -10.19 -21.00
C PRO A 328 17.26 -11.40 -21.86
N ALA A 329 17.98 -12.33 -21.24
CA ALA A 329 18.17 -13.71 -21.71
C ALA A 329 17.62 -14.65 -20.63
N GLU A 330 17.11 -15.82 -21.04
CA GLU A 330 16.30 -16.68 -20.18
C GLU A 330 17.12 -17.64 -19.29
N THR A 331 16.41 -18.27 -18.33
CA THR A 331 16.81 -19.41 -17.47
C THR A 331 17.70 -19.13 -16.24
N PRO A 332 17.64 -19.96 -15.16
CA PRO A 332 17.87 -19.47 -13.79
C PRO A 332 18.91 -20.21 -12.91
N PRO A 333 19.54 -19.53 -11.93
CA PRO A 333 20.12 -20.11 -10.71
C PRO A 333 19.18 -19.92 -9.49
N SER A 334 18.90 -20.89 -8.63
CA SER A 334 19.74 -21.73 -7.75
C SER A 334 20.19 -21.06 -6.44
N ARG A 335 19.79 -21.68 -5.32
CA ARG A 335 20.04 -21.37 -3.90
C ARG A 335 21.38 -20.67 -3.56
N SER A 336 21.34 -19.69 -2.65
CA SER A 336 22.48 -19.23 -1.86
C SER A 336 22.06 -19.03 -0.39
N THR A 337 23.00 -19.13 0.55
CA THR A 337 22.77 -19.13 2.00
C THR A 337 22.98 -17.75 2.62
N TYR A 338 21.98 -17.24 3.35
CA TYR A 338 22.09 -15.97 4.08
C TYR A 338 22.74 -16.17 5.46
N THR A 339 23.57 -15.21 5.88
CA THR A 339 24.16 -15.15 7.23
C THR A 339 23.74 -13.83 7.88
N PRO A 340 23.15 -13.84 9.10
CA PRO A 340 22.54 -12.63 9.66
C PRO A 340 23.59 -11.63 10.20
N PRO A 341 23.37 -10.31 10.04
CA PRO A 341 24.19 -9.29 10.68
C PRO A 341 23.96 -9.24 12.20
N ARG A 342 25.02 -8.98 12.94
CA ARG A 342 25.08 -9.04 14.41
C ARG A 342 24.38 -7.84 15.07
N ALA A 343 23.57 -8.11 16.10
CA ALA A 343 22.84 -7.08 16.84
C ALA A 343 23.75 -6.04 17.52
N ALA A 344 23.31 -4.78 17.52
CA ALA A 344 23.95 -3.67 18.21
C ALA A 344 23.09 -3.19 19.39
N THR A 345 23.57 -3.41 20.61
CA THR A 345 22.86 -3.07 21.86
C THR A 345 23.13 -1.62 22.30
N ALA A 346 22.09 -0.79 22.36
CA ALA A 346 22.14 0.52 23.04
C ALA A 346 20.74 0.92 23.57
N LEU A 347 20.53 0.80 24.87
CA LEU A 347 19.33 1.28 25.57
C LEU A 347 19.51 2.72 26.07
N PRO A 348 18.50 3.58 25.89
CA PRO A 348 18.21 4.68 26.81
C PRO A 348 16.83 4.50 27.48
N SER A 349 16.74 4.81 28.77
CA SER A 349 15.54 4.58 29.58
C SER A 349 14.31 5.39 29.11
N PRO A 350 13.10 4.83 29.16
CA PRO A 350 11.91 5.51 28.63
C PRO A 350 11.39 6.60 29.59
N ARG A 351 11.30 7.83 29.08
CA ARG A 351 10.25 8.77 29.47
C ARG A 351 9.24 8.81 28.32
N ALA A 352 8.10 8.16 28.50
CA ALA A 352 7.07 8.10 27.48
C ALA A 352 6.60 9.53 27.10
N ARG A 353 6.57 9.80 25.80
CA ARG A 353 5.77 10.87 25.20
C ARG A 353 5.01 10.22 24.05
N PRO A 354 3.67 10.09 24.12
CA PRO A 354 2.91 9.47 23.05
C PRO A 354 3.10 10.28 21.76
N ARG A 355 3.28 9.58 20.64
CA ARG A 355 3.48 10.20 19.33
C ARG A 355 2.62 9.50 18.27
N ALA A 356 1.32 9.47 18.54
CA ALA A 356 0.32 8.96 17.60
C ALA A 356 0.39 9.75 16.27
N SER A 357 0.46 9.02 15.16
CA SER A 357 0.46 9.58 13.80
C SER A 357 -0.32 8.65 12.85
N THR A 358 -1.47 8.17 13.31
CA THR A 358 -2.39 7.30 12.55
C THR A 358 -3.12 8.10 11.48
N ARG A 359 -2.63 8.01 10.24
CA ARG A 359 -3.32 8.56 9.06
C ARG A 359 -4.38 7.56 8.56
N GLN A 360 -5.38 7.27 9.39
CA GLN A 360 -6.54 6.46 8.98
C GLN A 360 -7.49 7.29 8.12
N SER A 361 -7.98 6.72 7.03
CA SER A 361 -9.06 7.26 6.22
C SER A 361 -10.37 7.25 7.02
N SER A 362 -11.23 8.24 6.77
CA SER A 362 -12.56 8.36 7.37
C SER A 362 -13.47 7.24 6.87
N SER A 363 -13.78 6.26 7.71
CA SER A 363 -14.93 5.37 7.49
C SER A 363 -16.22 6.16 7.71
N ALA A 364 -17.03 6.30 6.66
CA ALA A 364 -18.34 6.90 6.78
C ALA A 364 -19.27 5.94 7.55
N THR A 365 -19.64 6.28 8.78
CA THR A 365 -20.79 5.63 9.44
C THR A 365 -22.06 6.05 8.71
N ALA A 366 -22.87 5.09 8.27
CA ALA A 366 -24.03 5.35 7.43
C ALA A 366 -25.10 6.21 8.15
N THR A 367 -25.28 7.46 7.71
CA THR A 367 -26.43 8.31 8.04
C THR A 367 -26.87 9.11 6.82
N SER A 368 -28.16 9.04 6.50
CA SER A 368 -28.81 9.64 5.33
C SER A 368 -30.08 10.40 5.78
N PRO A 369 -30.63 11.38 5.03
CA PRO A 369 -30.05 12.26 4.01
C PRO A 369 -30.20 13.77 4.35
N ASN A 370 -29.57 14.63 3.54
CA ASN A 370 -29.81 16.07 3.33
C ASN A 370 -30.82 16.83 4.24
N THR A 371 -30.31 17.80 5.01
CA THR A 371 -31.04 19.05 5.32
C THR A 371 -30.35 20.24 4.67
N SER A 372 -31.04 20.89 3.72
CA SER A 372 -30.49 22.02 2.96
C SER A 372 -30.73 23.36 3.68
N GLU A 373 -29.69 23.96 4.25
CA GLU A 373 -29.71 25.40 4.62
C GLU A 373 -28.91 26.26 3.64
N LYS A 374 -29.34 27.52 3.49
CA LYS A 374 -28.93 28.40 2.39
C LYS A 374 -27.66 29.17 2.73
N ALA A 375 -26.63 29.02 1.90
CA ALA A 375 -25.43 29.85 1.98
C ALA A 375 -25.75 31.34 1.75
N SER A 376 -25.08 32.22 2.50
CA SER A 376 -25.03 33.66 2.23
C SER A 376 -23.64 34.04 1.67
N PRO A 377 -23.56 34.91 0.64
CA PRO A 377 -22.31 35.08 -0.11
C PRO A 377 -21.43 36.20 0.46
N SER A 378 -20.33 35.85 1.15
CA SER A 378 -19.19 36.76 1.32
C SER A 378 -17.87 36.05 1.63
N SER A 379 -16.75 36.72 1.29
CA SER A 379 -15.35 36.29 1.43
C SER A 379 -14.83 35.22 0.46
N PHE A 380 -13.52 35.23 0.25
CA PHE A 380 -12.80 34.48 -0.79
C PHE A 380 -12.62 33.00 -0.43
N PRO A 381 -12.48 32.10 -1.43
CA PRO A 381 -12.25 30.68 -1.17
C PRO A 381 -10.93 30.48 -0.43
N ARG A 382 -11.01 29.95 0.79
CA ARG A 382 -9.88 29.23 1.38
C ARG A 382 -9.62 28.01 0.50
N LEU A 383 -8.36 27.70 0.23
CA LEU A 383 -7.97 26.35 -0.14
C LEU A 383 -8.28 25.48 1.07
N ALA A 384 -9.43 24.80 1.03
CA ALA A 384 -9.86 23.92 2.09
C ALA A 384 -8.87 22.76 2.23
N ASP A 385 -8.75 22.24 3.44
CA ASP A 385 -8.21 20.90 3.65
C ASP A 385 -8.88 19.93 2.66
N THR A 386 -8.09 19.04 2.06
CA THR A 386 -8.67 17.79 1.54
C THR A 386 -9.44 17.15 2.69
N ALA A 387 -10.71 16.77 2.47
CA ALA A 387 -11.69 16.45 3.52
C ALA A 387 -11.42 15.18 4.37
N THR A 388 -10.15 14.79 4.44
CA THR A 388 -9.54 13.65 5.14
C THR A 388 -8.43 14.11 6.12
N GLY A 389 -8.37 15.41 6.44
CA GLY A 389 -7.46 15.97 7.44
C GLY A 389 -7.82 15.50 8.86
N VAL A 390 -6.81 15.15 9.66
CA VAL A 390 -6.99 14.58 11.01
C VAL A 390 -6.55 15.53 12.15
N LEU A 391 -6.43 16.83 11.87
CA LEU A 391 -5.93 17.82 12.83
C LEU A 391 -6.80 17.93 14.09
N ASP A 392 -8.13 17.88 13.95
CA ASP A 392 -9.04 17.93 15.10
C ASP A 392 -8.97 16.66 15.97
N ALA A 393 -8.78 15.48 15.38
CA ALA A 393 -8.54 14.25 16.12
C ALA A 393 -7.21 14.32 16.91
N VAL A 394 -6.14 14.81 16.29
CA VAL A 394 -4.86 15.07 16.97
C VAL A 394 -5.00 16.14 18.06
N LYS A 395 -5.82 17.16 17.85
CA LYS A 395 -6.14 18.18 18.85
C LYS A 395 -6.88 17.58 20.04
N ASN A 396 -7.90 16.75 19.81
CA ASN A 396 -8.64 16.04 20.85
C ASN A 396 -7.72 15.14 21.69
N VAL A 397 -6.73 14.46 21.09
CA VAL A 397 -5.68 13.73 21.82
C VAL A 397 -4.89 14.67 22.73
N ASN A 398 -4.36 15.78 22.21
CA ASN A 398 -3.43 16.65 22.94
C ASN A 398 -4.09 17.55 24.00
N GLU A 399 -5.29 18.09 23.71
CA GLU A 399 -5.95 19.11 24.53
C GLU A 399 -7.06 18.54 25.43
N THR A 400 -7.59 17.35 25.16
CA THR A 400 -8.71 16.76 25.93
C THR A 400 -8.35 15.40 26.54
N ILE A 401 -7.84 14.44 25.74
CA ILE A 401 -7.55 13.10 26.23
C ILE A 401 -6.30 13.08 27.11
N ALA A 402 -5.18 13.65 26.66
CA ALA A 402 -3.91 13.58 27.37
C ALA A 402 -3.94 14.21 28.78
N PRO A 403 -4.58 15.39 29.01
CA PRO A 403 -4.76 15.90 30.37
C PRO A 403 -5.63 14.95 31.22
N ALA A 404 -6.79 14.54 30.73
CA ALA A 404 -7.72 13.70 31.48
C ALA A 404 -7.13 12.32 31.84
N LEU A 405 -6.28 11.75 30.99
CA LEU A 405 -5.58 10.49 31.26
C LEU A 405 -4.45 10.68 32.30
N VAL A 406 -3.66 11.76 32.20
CA VAL A 406 -2.60 12.07 33.18
C VAL A 406 -3.19 12.40 34.56
N ASP A 407 -4.29 13.14 34.61
CA ASP A 407 -4.99 13.52 35.85
C ASP A 407 -5.78 12.34 36.49
N SER A 408 -5.86 11.18 35.82
CA SER A 408 -6.60 10.01 36.31
C SER A 408 -5.83 9.10 37.29
N ASP A 409 -4.51 9.23 37.36
CA ASP A 409 -3.59 8.35 38.11
C ASP A 409 -3.69 6.84 37.76
N LEU A 410 -4.27 6.50 36.60
CA LEU A 410 -4.33 5.13 36.09
C LEU A 410 -2.97 4.65 35.56
N GLN A 411 -2.62 3.41 35.88
CA GLN A 411 -1.40 2.76 35.39
C GLN A 411 -1.66 2.17 34.00
N VAL A 412 -0.66 2.13 33.12
CA VAL A 412 -0.82 1.67 31.73
C VAL A 412 -1.15 0.17 31.60
N THR A 413 -1.05 -0.59 32.69
CA THR A 413 -1.55 -1.97 32.79
C THR A 413 -3.06 -2.08 33.01
N GLN A 414 -3.75 -1.00 33.39
CA GLN A 414 -5.20 -0.92 33.59
C GLN A 414 -5.93 -0.55 32.29
N GLN A 415 -5.74 -1.37 31.24
CA GLN A 415 -6.25 -1.11 29.89
C GLN A 415 -7.76 -0.88 29.87
N LYS A 416 -8.52 -1.66 30.63
CA LYS A 416 -10.00 -1.59 30.63
C LYS A 416 -10.50 -0.31 31.28
N GLU A 417 -9.91 0.07 32.41
CA GLU A 417 -10.25 1.29 33.15
C GLU A 417 -9.90 2.54 32.33
N ILE A 418 -8.80 2.48 31.55
CA ILE A 418 -8.40 3.54 30.62
C ILE A 418 -9.34 3.60 29.41
N ASP A 419 -9.69 2.47 28.79
CA ASP A 419 -10.66 2.45 27.68
C ASP A 419 -12.06 2.91 28.12
N ASP A 420 -12.53 2.50 29.31
CA ASP A 420 -13.76 3.00 29.95
C ASP A 420 -13.71 4.53 30.15
N LEU A 421 -12.56 5.07 30.59
CA LEU A 421 -12.33 6.51 30.74
C LEU A 421 -12.40 7.24 29.39
N LEU A 422 -11.77 6.70 28.35
CA LEU A 422 -11.79 7.29 27.00
C LEU A 422 -13.21 7.31 26.40
N ILE A 423 -13.94 6.20 26.52
CA ILE A 423 -15.34 6.07 26.09
C ILE A 423 -16.23 7.07 26.84
N LYS A 424 -16.04 7.21 28.16
CA LYS A 424 -16.79 8.17 29.00
C LYS A 424 -16.44 9.64 28.72
N LEU A 425 -15.19 9.93 28.36
CA LEU A 425 -14.72 11.28 28.02
C LEU A 425 -15.28 11.76 26.68
N ASP A 426 -15.48 10.83 25.73
CA ASP A 426 -16.28 11.07 24.54
C ASP A 426 -17.78 11.20 24.90
N GLY A 427 -18.38 10.12 25.38
CA GLY A 427 -19.78 10.08 25.82
C GLY A 427 -20.81 9.94 24.69
N THR A 428 -20.41 9.62 23.46
CA THR A 428 -21.30 9.32 22.33
C THR A 428 -21.26 7.83 21.96
N PRO A 429 -22.37 7.21 21.49
CA PRO A 429 -22.41 5.79 21.16
C PRO A 429 -21.44 5.35 20.04
N ASN A 430 -21.04 6.28 19.16
CA ASN A 430 -20.21 6.04 17.99
C ASN A 430 -18.81 6.67 18.10
N LYS A 431 -18.37 7.10 19.30
CA LYS A 431 -17.08 7.75 19.53
C LYS A 431 -16.86 9.00 18.64
N GLY A 432 -17.94 9.70 18.31
CA GLY A 432 -18.01 10.75 17.28
C GLY A 432 -17.68 12.18 17.74
N LYS A 433 -17.42 12.41 19.03
CA LYS A 433 -17.08 13.74 19.58
C LYS A 433 -15.57 13.96 19.64
N LEU A 434 -14.82 12.95 20.08
CA LEU A 434 -13.35 12.94 20.09
C LEU A 434 -12.78 12.31 18.81
N GLY A 435 -13.52 11.37 18.22
CA GLY A 435 -13.12 10.58 17.07
C GLY A 435 -12.58 9.20 17.48
N ALA A 436 -13.13 8.12 16.90
CA ALA A 436 -12.67 6.76 17.16
C ALA A 436 -11.16 6.57 16.86
N ASN A 437 -10.63 7.29 15.87
CA ASN A 437 -9.21 7.33 15.53
C ASN A 437 -8.33 8.00 16.61
N ALA A 438 -8.84 9.01 17.33
CA ALA A 438 -8.16 9.65 18.45
C ALA A 438 -8.13 8.71 19.68
N ILE A 439 -9.26 8.08 19.99
CA ILE A 439 -9.40 7.14 21.10
C ILE A 439 -8.54 5.90 20.89
N LEU A 440 -8.67 5.25 19.73
CA LEU A 440 -7.90 4.04 19.39
C LEU A 440 -6.38 4.30 19.41
N GLY A 441 -5.93 5.46 18.92
CA GLY A 441 -4.52 5.83 18.93
C GLY A 441 -3.91 5.97 20.32
N VAL A 442 -4.74 6.26 21.35
CA VAL A 442 -4.33 6.24 22.76
C VAL A 442 -4.47 4.84 23.35
N SER A 443 -5.58 4.14 23.06
CA SER A 443 -5.86 2.76 23.50
C SER A 443 -4.73 1.79 23.13
N ILE A 444 -4.22 1.86 21.89
CA ILE A 444 -3.06 1.05 21.43
C ILE A 444 -1.77 1.44 22.14
N ALA A 445 -1.49 2.74 22.28
CA ALA A 445 -0.26 3.22 22.92
C ALA A 445 -0.19 2.89 24.42
N VAL A 446 -1.35 2.75 25.07
CA VAL A 446 -1.49 2.27 26.45
C VAL A 446 -1.15 0.78 26.53
N ALA A 447 -1.70 -0.06 25.64
CA ALA A 447 -1.36 -1.49 25.59
C ALA A 447 0.13 -1.76 25.30
N GLU A 448 0.73 -1.02 24.36
CA GLU A 448 2.17 -1.07 24.09
C GLU A 448 3.00 -0.70 25.34
N ALA A 449 2.56 0.29 26.11
CA ALA A 449 3.21 0.69 27.36
C ALA A 449 2.97 -0.31 28.51
N GLY A 450 1.77 -0.89 28.62
CA GLY A 450 1.42 -1.91 29.61
C GLY A 450 2.13 -3.25 29.40
N ALA A 451 2.40 -3.61 28.15
CA ALA A 451 3.28 -4.75 27.82
C ALA A 451 4.72 -4.48 28.28
N ALA A 452 5.24 -3.29 27.97
CA ALA A 452 6.59 -2.87 28.36
C ALA A 452 6.77 -2.73 29.89
N GLU A 453 5.75 -2.28 30.62
CA GLU A 453 5.76 -2.19 32.09
C GLU A 453 5.75 -3.59 32.75
N LYS A 454 4.95 -4.53 32.22
CA LYS A 454 4.99 -5.95 32.64
C LYS A 454 6.28 -6.68 32.24
N GLY A 455 7.01 -6.19 31.24
CA GLY A 455 8.19 -6.86 30.67
C GLY A 455 7.87 -8.07 29.81
N VAL A 456 6.68 -8.10 29.17
CA VAL A 456 6.20 -9.20 28.31
C VAL A 456 6.01 -8.74 26.86
N SER A 457 5.95 -9.67 25.91
CA SER A 457 5.59 -9.36 24.52
C SER A 457 4.10 -8.99 24.39
N LEU A 458 3.76 -8.24 23.33
CA LEU A 458 2.46 -7.56 23.25
C LEU A 458 1.28 -8.53 23.08
N TYR A 459 1.46 -9.63 22.34
CA TYR A 459 0.46 -10.71 22.31
C TYR A 459 0.24 -11.36 23.68
N GLN A 460 1.27 -11.47 24.54
CA GLN A 460 1.11 -11.99 25.91
C GLN A 460 0.34 -10.99 26.78
N HIS A 461 0.63 -9.69 26.66
CA HIS A 461 -0.14 -8.64 27.35
C HIS A 461 -1.63 -8.63 26.93
N PHE A 462 -1.92 -8.80 25.64
CA PHE A 462 -3.31 -8.93 25.17
C PHE A 462 -3.97 -10.24 25.63
N ALA A 463 -3.23 -11.35 25.71
CA ALA A 463 -3.75 -12.62 26.21
C ALA A 463 -4.12 -12.53 27.70
N ASP A 464 -3.26 -11.92 28.53
CA ASP A 464 -3.56 -11.61 29.94
C ASP A 464 -4.89 -10.85 30.08
N LEU A 465 -5.08 -9.80 29.27
CA LEU A 465 -6.26 -8.94 29.29
C LEU A 465 -7.53 -9.67 28.82
N ALA A 466 -7.42 -10.53 27.82
CA ALA A 466 -8.54 -11.37 27.34
C ALA A 466 -8.76 -12.63 28.21
N GLY A 467 -7.90 -12.90 29.20
CA GLY A 467 -7.92 -14.12 30.02
C GLY A 467 -7.45 -15.40 29.30
N VAL A 468 -7.04 -15.29 28.03
CA VAL A 468 -6.64 -16.39 27.16
C VAL A 468 -5.32 -17.01 27.61
N LYS A 469 -5.25 -18.35 27.62
CA LYS A 469 -4.10 -19.12 28.10
C LYS A 469 -3.49 -20.00 27.00
N PRO A 470 -2.19 -20.35 27.10
CA PRO A 470 -1.54 -21.28 26.17
C PRO A 470 -2.27 -22.63 26.04
N PRO A 471 -2.18 -23.32 24.89
CA PRO A 471 -1.33 -23.01 23.73
C PRO A 471 -1.84 -21.82 22.91
N PHE A 472 -0.92 -21.04 22.35
CA PHE A 472 -1.24 -19.94 21.46
C PHE A 472 -1.29 -20.40 20.00
N TYR A 473 -2.21 -19.85 19.22
CA TYR A 473 -2.42 -20.22 17.82
C TYR A 473 -1.93 -19.13 16.86
N LEU A 474 -1.02 -19.49 15.96
CA LEU A 474 -0.68 -18.68 14.81
C LEU A 474 -1.79 -18.84 13.76
N PRO A 475 -2.34 -17.74 13.21
CA PRO A 475 -3.50 -17.78 12.34
C PRO A 475 -3.18 -18.32 10.94
N CYS A 476 -4.17 -18.92 10.27
CA CYS A 476 -4.13 -19.05 8.81
C CYS A 476 -4.18 -17.65 8.19
N PRO A 477 -3.19 -17.25 7.37
CA PRO A 477 -3.25 -16.00 6.62
C PRO A 477 -4.21 -16.14 5.44
N ALA A 478 -5.14 -15.21 5.31
CA ALA A 478 -5.92 -14.98 4.10
C ALA A 478 -5.21 -13.90 3.26
N PHE A 479 -4.51 -14.32 2.21
CA PHE A 479 -3.76 -13.42 1.34
C PHE A 479 -4.64 -12.90 0.21
N ASN A 480 -5.04 -11.63 0.24
CA ASN A 480 -5.64 -10.96 -0.92
C ASN A 480 -4.64 -10.95 -2.09
N VAL A 481 -4.92 -11.64 -3.19
CA VAL A 481 -3.99 -11.76 -4.34
C VAL A 481 -4.55 -11.32 -5.68
N ILE A 482 -5.87 -11.15 -5.81
CA ILE A 482 -6.52 -10.49 -6.95
C ILE A 482 -7.54 -9.50 -6.39
N ASN A 483 -7.41 -8.23 -6.77
CA ASN A 483 -8.31 -7.15 -6.39
C ASN A 483 -9.32 -6.88 -7.52
N GLY A 484 -10.58 -6.74 -7.14
CA GLY A 484 -11.67 -6.16 -7.93
C GLY A 484 -12.37 -5.05 -7.13
N GLY A 485 -13.69 -4.95 -7.24
CA GLY A 485 -14.51 -3.99 -6.48
C GLY A 485 -13.99 -2.56 -6.53
N SER A 486 -14.22 -1.79 -5.48
CA SER A 486 -13.69 -0.43 -5.36
C SER A 486 -12.17 -0.37 -5.11
N HIS A 487 -11.53 -1.52 -4.87
CA HIS A 487 -10.07 -1.65 -4.71
C HIS A 487 -9.29 -1.77 -6.05
N ALA A 488 -9.96 -1.87 -7.22
CA ALA A 488 -9.28 -1.97 -8.51
C ALA A 488 -10.04 -1.36 -9.70
N GLY A 489 -9.31 -0.65 -10.56
CA GLY A 489 -9.79 -0.06 -11.83
C GLY A 489 -9.99 -1.06 -12.98
N ASN A 490 -10.37 -2.30 -12.68
CA ASN A 490 -10.77 -3.34 -13.63
C ASN A 490 -12.29 -3.54 -13.61
N LYS A 491 -12.84 -4.37 -14.51
CA LYS A 491 -14.28 -4.68 -14.53
C LYS A 491 -14.79 -5.57 -13.38
N LEU A 492 -13.90 -6.27 -12.69
CA LEU A 492 -14.23 -7.30 -11.70
C LEU A 492 -15.09 -6.74 -10.56
N ALA A 493 -16.30 -7.25 -10.38
CA ALA A 493 -17.24 -6.76 -9.35
C ALA A 493 -16.80 -7.11 -7.93
N PHE A 494 -16.53 -8.40 -7.64
CA PHE A 494 -16.11 -8.87 -6.31
C PHE A 494 -14.78 -8.22 -5.90
N GLN A 495 -14.63 -7.85 -4.63
CA GLN A 495 -13.53 -7.01 -4.16
C GLN A 495 -12.19 -7.74 -4.00
N GLU A 496 -12.17 -8.96 -3.47
CA GLU A 496 -10.95 -9.71 -3.21
C GLU A 496 -11.08 -11.21 -3.46
N PHE A 497 -10.01 -11.80 -3.97
CA PHE A 497 -9.85 -13.24 -4.09
C PHE A 497 -8.60 -13.63 -3.31
N MET A 498 -8.80 -14.43 -2.25
CA MET A 498 -7.81 -14.72 -1.22
C MET A 498 -7.27 -16.14 -1.30
N LEU A 499 -5.98 -16.33 -1.01
CA LEU A 499 -5.37 -17.65 -0.79
C LEU A 499 -5.24 -17.93 0.71
N LEU A 500 -5.76 -19.08 1.17
CA LEU A 500 -5.68 -19.55 2.56
C LEU A 500 -4.87 -20.86 2.61
N PRO A 501 -3.62 -20.89 3.10
CA PRO A 501 -2.81 -22.10 3.24
C PRO A 501 -3.24 -23.01 4.40
N THR A 502 -4.50 -23.46 4.40
CA THR A 502 -5.09 -24.24 5.51
C THR A 502 -4.40 -25.59 5.76
N GLY A 503 -3.73 -26.15 4.74
CA GLY A 503 -2.97 -27.40 4.80
C GLY A 503 -1.46 -27.23 5.04
N ALA A 504 -1.01 -26.06 5.51
CA ALA A 504 0.35 -25.87 6.00
C ALA A 504 0.52 -26.45 7.44
N GLU A 505 1.74 -26.83 7.80
CA GLU A 505 2.08 -27.38 9.13
C GLU A 505 2.53 -26.30 10.13
N SER A 506 2.87 -25.12 9.62
CA SER A 506 3.48 -23.99 10.35
C SER A 506 3.11 -22.67 9.66
N PHE A 507 3.14 -21.56 10.40
CA PHE A 507 2.93 -20.24 9.83
C PHE A 507 4.05 -19.83 8.85
N THR A 508 5.30 -20.18 9.14
CA THR A 508 6.43 -20.08 8.19
C THR A 508 6.17 -20.89 6.92
N GLU A 509 5.60 -22.10 7.00
CA GLU A 509 5.21 -22.84 5.80
C GLU A 509 4.07 -22.15 5.06
N ALA A 510 3.04 -21.65 5.76
CA ALA A 510 1.92 -20.92 5.17
C ALA A 510 2.38 -19.67 4.41
N MET A 511 3.28 -18.87 5.02
CA MET A 511 3.91 -17.71 4.39
C MET A 511 4.68 -18.09 3.13
N LYS A 512 5.45 -19.18 3.15
CA LYS A 512 6.16 -19.68 1.98
C LYS A 512 5.18 -20.09 0.87
N ILE A 513 4.19 -20.92 1.20
CA ILE A 513 3.17 -21.44 0.28
C ILE A 513 2.40 -20.30 -0.40
N GLY A 514 1.93 -19.32 0.37
CA GLY A 514 1.25 -18.13 -0.15
C GLY A 514 2.15 -17.28 -1.04
N THR A 515 3.39 -17.02 -0.62
CA THR A 515 4.34 -16.18 -1.37
C THR A 515 4.79 -16.82 -2.69
N GLU A 516 5.09 -18.12 -2.70
CA GLU A 516 5.45 -18.84 -3.93
C GLU A 516 4.26 -18.96 -4.89
N THR A 517 3.04 -19.11 -4.36
CA THR A 517 1.81 -19.11 -5.19
C THR A 517 1.50 -17.72 -5.75
N TYR A 518 1.65 -16.66 -4.97
CA TYR A 518 1.48 -15.27 -5.43
C TYR A 518 2.50 -14.89 -6.53
N HIS A 519 3.78 -15.27 -6.38
CA HIS A 519 4.77 -15.09 -7.45
C HIS A 519 4.50 -15.95 -8.69
N THR A 520 3.83 -17.09 -8.54
CA THR A 520 3.38 -17.93 -9.66
C THR A 520 2.16 -17.34 -10.36
N LEU A 521 1.20 -16.80 -9.60
CA LEU A 521 0.05 -16.06 -10.09
C LEU A 521 0.48 -14.83 -10.89
N LYS A 522 1.50 -14.09 -10.44
CA LYS A 522 2.06 -12.96 -11.20
C LYS A 522 2.44 -13.37 -12.63
N LYS A 523 3.11 -14.52 -12.78
CA LYS A 523 3.50 -15.07 -14.09
C LYS A 523 2.28 -15.49 -14.89
N VAL A 524 1.33 -16.20 -14.29
CA VAL A 524 0.06 -16.59 -14.93
C VAL A 524 -0.70 -15.38 -15.49
N ILE A 525 -0.79 -14.30 -14.72
CA ILE A 525 -1.41 -13.05 -15.16
C ILE A 525 -0.60 -12.37 -16.27
N GLN A 526 0.73 -12.33 -16.15
CA GLN A 526 1.62 -11.79 -17.19
C GLN A 526 1.53 -12.56 -18.51
N ASP A 527 1.46 -13.90 -18.44
CA ASP A 527 1.33 -14.81 -19.59
C ASP A 527 0.02 -14.55 -20.36
N LYS A 528 -1.07 -14.22 -19.65
CA LYS A 528 -2.43 -14.12 -20.23
C LYS A 528 -2.87 -12.69 -20.58
N TYR A 529 -2.47 -11.69 -19.80
CA TYR A 529 -2.93 -10.29 -19.94
C TYR A 529 -1.79 -9.27 -20.14
N GLY A 530 -0.53 -9.72 -20.19
CA GLY A 530 0.63 -8.84 -20.31
C GLY A 530 1.11 -8.24 -18.98
N ILE A 531 2.22 -7.51 -19.05
CA ILE A 531 2.95 -7.04 -17.85
C ILE A 531 2.16 -6.04 -17.01
N ASP A 532 1.37 -5.17 -17.65
CA ASP A 532 0.63 -4.09 -16.97
C ASP A 532 -0.49 -4.61 -16.06
N ALA A 533 -1.03 -5.80 -16.35
CA ALA A 533 -1.98 -6.51 -15.48
C ALA A 533 -1.34 -7.03 -14.17
N THR A 534 0.00 -6.99 -14.06
CA THR A 534 0.73 -7.37 -12.84
C THR A 534 1.09 -6.19 -11.92
N ASN A 535 0.52 -5.01 -12.19
CA ASN A 535 0.43 -3.94 -11.21
C ASN A 535 -0.51 -4.36 -10.06
N VAL A 536 -0.32 -3.74 -8.90
CA VAL A 536 -0.99 -4.14 -7.65
C VAL A 536 -1.93 -3.06 -7.13
N GLY A 537 -3.04 -3.46 -6.53
CA GLY A 537 -3.98 -2.58 -5.83
C GLY A 537 -3.44 -2.06 -4.50
N ASP A 538 -4.32 -1.41 -3.73
CA ASP A 538 -3.96 -0.82 -2.43
C ASP A 538 -3.48 -1.86 -1.41
N GLU A 539 -3.94 -3.10 -1.53
CA GLU A 539 -3.62 -4.20 -0.61
C GLU A 539 -2.55 -5.16 -1.14
N GLY A 540 -2.03 -4.89 -2.35
CA GLY A 540 -0.92 -5.62 -2.94
C GLY A 540 -1.30 -6.81 -3.82
N GLY A 541 -2.58 -7.18 -3.92
CA GLY A 541 -3.06 -8.15 -4.90
C GLY A 541 -3.05 -7.56 -6.32
N PHE A 542 -3.07 -8.40 -7.34
CA PHE A 542 -3.02 -7.96 -8.74
C PHE A 542 -4.37 -7.42 -9.22
N ALA A 543 -4.34 -6.48 -10.17
CA ALA A 543 -5.55 -5.92 -10.80
C ALA A 543 -5.66 -6.30 -12.29
N PRO A 544 -5.79 -7.59 -12.65
CA PRO A 544 -5.97 -8.01 -14.04
C PRO A 544 -7.33 -7.55 -14.57
N ASN A 545 -7.42 -7.29 -15.87
CA ASN A 545 -8.68 -6.95 -16.54
C ASN A 545 -9.47 -8.21 -16.92
N VAL A 546 -9.85 -8.98 -15.91
CA VAL A 546 -10.75 -10.15 -16.05
C VAL A 546 -12.18 -9.72 -16.36
N SER A 547 -12.92 -10.65 -16.96
CA SER A 547 -14.30 -10.48 -17.43
C SER A 547 -15.36 -11.01 -16.45
N SER A 548 -14.99 -11.89 -15.50
CA SER A 548 -15.90 -12.46 -14.51
C SER A 548 -15.19 -12.85 -13.21
N PRO A 549 -15.92 -13.05 -12.09
CA PRO A 549 -15.40 -13.69 -10.88
C PRO A 549 -14.86 -15.10 -11.13
N GLU A 550 -15.50 -15.85 -12.03
CA GLU A 550 -15.08 -17.20 -12.37
C GLU A 550 -13.69 -17.23 -13.03
N GLU A 551 -13.40 -16.27 -13.91
CA GLU A 551 -12.08 -16.15 -14.53
C GLU A 551 -10.97 -15.88 -13.49
N SER A 552 -11.29 -15.18 -12.39
CA SER A 552 -10.35 -15.01 -11.25
C SER A 552 -10.13 -16.33 -10.50
N LEU A 553 -11.18 -17.11 -10.26
CA LEU A 553 -11.10 -18.42 -9.61
C LEU A 553 -10.26 -19.42 -10.44
N GLU A 554 -10.43 -19.41 -11.76
CA GLU A 554 -9.61 -20.23 -12.68
C GLU A 554 -8.12 -19.82 -12.65
N LEU A 555 -7.81 -18.51 -12.60
CA LEU A 555 -6.44 -18.03 -12.43
C LEU A 555 -5.81 -18.49 -11.11
N LEU A 556 -6.57 -18.46 -10.00
CA LEU A 556 -6.11 -18.96 -8.71
C LEU A 556 -5.85 -20.47 -8.74
N VAL A 557 -6.77 -21.28 -9.24
CA VAL A 557 -6.58 -22.74 -9.36
C VAL A 557 -5.39 -23.06 -10.29
N GLN A 558 -5.21 -22.33 -11.38
CA GLN A 558 -4.04 -22.48 -12.26
C GLN A 558 -2.74 -22.13 -11.53
N ALA A 559 -2.71 -21.07 -10.73
CA ALA A 559 -1.54 -20.67 -9.96
C ALA A 559 -1.20 -21.66 -8.83
N ILE A 560 -2.18 -22.08 -8.03
CA ILE A 560 -2.04 -23.10 -6.98
C ILE A 560 -1.48 -24.40 -7.57
N LYS A 561 -1.99 -24.82 -8.73
CA LYS A 561 -1.53 -26.02 -9.44
C LYS A 561 -0.12 -25.85 -10.02
N LYS A 562 0.19 -24.72 -10.67
CA LYS A 562 1.55 -24.41 -11.18
C LYS A 562 2.59 -24.30 -10.05
N ALA A 563 2.19 -23.86 -8.85
CA ALA A 563 3.06 -23.76 -7.68
C ALA A 563 3.25 -25.10 -6.93
N GLY A 564 2.45 -26.13 -7.24
CA GLY A 564 2.54 -27.46 -6.63
C GLY A 564 1.82 -27.60 -5.28
N TYR A 565 0.94 -26.66 -4.92
CA TYR A 565 0.27 -26.60 -3.61
C TYR A 565 -1.22 -26.96 -3.65
N GLN A 566 -1.66 -27.69 -4.67
CA GLN A 566 -3.03 -28.22 -4.77
C GLN A 566 -3.36 -29.09 -3.54
N GLY A 567 -4.45 -28.76 -2.84
CA GLY A 567 -4.85 -29.41 -1.57
C GLY A 567 -4.25 -28.79 -0.30
N LYS A 568 -3.12 -28.06 -0.38
CA LYS A 568 -2.60 -27.26 0.76
C LYS A 568 -3.19 -25.85 0.83
N ILE A 569 -3.73 -25.34 -0.27
CA ILE A 569 -4.36 -24.01 -0.37
C ILE A 569 -5.86 -24.15 -0.67
N GLN A 570 -6.66 -23.37 0.05
CA GLN A 570 -8.07 -23.09 -0.21
C GLN A 570 -8.24 -21.61 -0.60
N ILE A 571 -9.43 -21.24 -1.06
CA ILE A 571 -9.77 -19.89 -1.52
C ILE A 571 -10.74 -19.24 -0.53
N GLY A 572 -10.55 -17.94 -0.30
CA GLY A 572 -11.54 -17.07 0.34
C GLY A 572 -11.98 -15.99 -0.64
N LEU A 573 -13.19 -15.47 -0.49
CA LEU A 573 -13.68 -14.31 -1.25
C LEU A 573 -14.09 -13.20 -0.29
N ASP A 574 -13.79 -11.96 -0.64
CA ASP A 574 -14.55 -10.79 -0.19
C ASP A 574 -15.28 -10.22 -1.41
N VAL A 575 -16.60 -10.17 -1.30
CA VAL A 575 -17.45 -9.70 -2.40
C VAL A 575 -17.71 -8.20 -2.28
N ALA A 576 -17.79 -7.65 -1.06
CA ALA A 576 -18.23 -6.28 -0.76
C ALA A 576 -19.50 -5.86 -1.53
N SER A 577 -20.51 -6.74 -1.56
CA SER A 577 -21.65 -6.62 -2.48
C SER A 577 -22.54 -5.39 -2.27
N SER A 578 -22.50 -4.75 -1.11
CA SER A 578 -23.10 -3.43 -0.83
C SER A 578 -22.67 -2.37 -1.86
N GLU A 579 -21.43 -2.42 -2.36
CA GLU A 579 -20.89 -1.49 -3.37
C GLU A 579 -21.59 -1.62 -4.75
N PHE A 580 -22.29 -2.74 -4.99
CA PHE A 580 -23.02 -3.01 -6.22
C PHE A 580 -24.49 -3.40 -6.04
N TYR A 581 -25.03 -3.19 -4.83
CA TYR A 581 -26.45 -3.33 -4.54
C TYR A 581 -27.24 -2.12 -5.07
N LYS A 582 -28.27 -2.38 -5.88
CA LYS A 582 -29.10 -1.38 -6.56
C LYS A 582 -30.53 -1.87 -6.64
N GLU A 583 -31.48 -1.08 -6.11
CA GLU A 583 -32.93 -1.29 -6.28
C GLU A 583 -33.45 -2.69 -5.88
N GLY A 584 -32.84 -3.32 -4.87
CA GLY A 584 -33.20 -4.69 -4.43
C GLY A 584 -32.52 -5.81 -5.21
N LYS A 585 -31.49 -5.49 -5.99
CA LYS A 585 -30.73 -6.41 -6.86
C LYS A 585 -29.24 -6.09 -6.84
N TYR A 586 -28.44 -6.95 -7.47
CA TYR A 586 -26.99 -6.89 -7.49
C TYR A 586 -26.42 -6.77 -8.91
N ASP A 587 -25.62 -5.74 -9.14
CA ASP A 587 -25.08 -5.35 -10.45
C ASP A 587 -23.62 -5.81 -10.65
N LEU A 588 -23.43 -6.99 -11.24
CA LEU A 588 -22.09 -7.55 -11.47
C LEU A 588 -21.27 -6.83 -12.58
N ASP A 589 -21.77 -5.74 -13.17
CA ASP A 589 -21.02 -4.83 -14.06
C ASP A 589 -21.12 -3.38 -13.55
N PHE A 590 -21.30 -3.14 -12.24
CA PHE A 590 -21.62 -1.81 -11.66
C PHE A 590 -20.69 -0.65 -12.02
N LYS A 591 -19.44 -0.96 -12.39
CA LYS A 591 -18.41 0.00 -12.83
C LYS A 591 -18.62 0.49 -14.26
N ASN A 592 -19.44 -0.22 -15.05
CA ASN A 592 -19.94 0.24 -16.34
C ASN A 592 -21.10 1.22 -16.12
N ALA A 593 -20.91 2.47 -16.53
CA ALA A 593 -21.95 3.50 -16.48
C ALA A 593 -23.20 3.16 -17.34
N ASN A 594 -23.09 2.17 -18.22
CA ASN A 594 -24.18 1.61 -19.03
C ASN A 594 -24.41 0.12 -18.69
N SER A 595 -24.35 -0.25 -17.40
CA SER A 595 -24.79 -1.58 -16.96
C SER A 595 -26.27 -1.81 -17.31
N ASP A 596 -26.64 -3.07 -17.52
CA ASP A 596 -27.94 -3.51 -18.02
C ASP A 596 -28.80 -4.06 -16.86
N PRO A 597 -29.86 -3.36 -16.43
CA PRO A 597 -30.69 -3.79 -15.31
C PRO A 597 -31.41 -5.13 -15.51
N THR A 598 -31.53 -5.61 -16.76
CA THR A 598 -32.08 -6.96 -17.03
C THR A 598 -31.15 -8.08 -16.58
N LYS A 599 -29.86 -7.79 -16.38
CA LYS A 599 -28.84 -8.73 -15.91
C LYS A 599 -28.56 -8.65 -14.41
N TRP A 600 -29.19 -7.71 -13.68
CA TRP A 600 -28.99 -7.59 -12.24
C TRP A 600 -29.68 -8.74 -11.49
N LEU A 601 -28.93 -9.42 -10.63
CA LEU A 601 -29.38 -10.62 -9.92
C LEU A 601 -30.18 -10.25 -8.67
N SER A 602 -31.21 -11.02 -8.34
CA SER A 602 -31.75 -11.02 -6.96
C SER A 602 -30.76 -11.66 -5.99
N GLY A 603 -30.93 -11.42 -4.67
CA GLY A 603 -30.12 -12.06 -3.64
C GLY A 603 -30.14 -13.60 -3.72
N LYS A 604 -31.25 -14.20 -4.17
CA LYS A 604 -31.30 -15.65 -4.40
C LYS A 604 -30.47 -16.10 -5.60
N GLU A 605 -30.59 -15.44 -6.75
CA GLU A 605 -29.80 -15.78 -7.95
C GLU A 605 -28.29 -15.61 -7.70
N LEU A 606 -27.92 -14.62 -6.88
CA LEU A 606 -26.55 -14.41 -6.43
C LEU A 606 -26.10 -15.50 -5.42
N ALA A 607 -26.97 -15.95 -4.52
CA ALA A 607 -26.71 -17.10 -3.64
C ALA A 607 -26.49 -18.40 -4.44
N ASP A 608 -27.34 -18.69 -5.42
CA ASP A 608 -27.22 -19.86 -6.31
C ASP A 608 -25.90 -19.82 -7.11
N LEU A 609 -25.45 -18.62 -7.52
CA LEU A 609 -24.14 -18.40 -8.16
C LEU A 609 -22.97 -18.73 -7.20
N TYR A 610 -23.00 -18.26 -5.94
CA TYR A 610 -21.98 -18.63 -4.96
C TYR A 610 -21.96 -20.14 -4.67
N LEU A 611 -23.13 -20.76 -4.50
CA LEU A 611 -23.26 -22.20 -4.29
C LEU A 611 -22.74 -23.00 -5.50
N GLY A 612 -22.87 -22.46 -6.71
CA GLY A 612 -22.24 -22.99 -7.93
C GLY A 612 -20.71 -22.93 -7.86
N PHE A 613 -20.14 -21.80 -7.43
CA PHE A 613 -18.69 -21.66 -7.27
C PHE A 613 -18.12 -22.55 -6.16
N ILE A 614 -18.77 -22.65 -4.99
CA ILE A 614 -18.34 -23.51 -3.87
C ILE A 614 -18.28 -24.99 -4.29
N LYS A 615 -19.18 -25.43 -5.18
CA LYS A 615 -19.17 -26.80 -5.74
C LYS A 615 -18.08 -27.04 -6.80
N LYS A 616 -17.57 -25.99 -7.45
CA LYS A 616 -16.57 -26.07 -8.55
C LYS A 616 -15.14 -25.75 -8.11
N TYR A 617 -14.98 -24.92 -7.07
CA TYR A 617 -13.70 -24.35 -6.62
C TYR A 617 -13.49 -24.60 -5.13
N PRO A 618 -12.22 -24.69 -4.65
CA PRO A 618 -11.91 -24.96 -3.24
C PRO A 618 -12.12 -23.72 -2.36
N ILE A 619 -13.34 -23.19 -2.32
CA ILE A 619 -13.72 -22.00 -1.53
C ILE A 619 -14.15 -22.46 -0.13
N VAL A 620 -13.62 -21.81 0.91
CA VAL A 620 -13.93 -22.13 2.32
C VAL A 620 -14.36 -20.93 3.16
N SER A 621 -14.33 -19.72 2.59
CA SER A 621 -14.82 -18.50 3.24
C SER A 621 -15.37 -17.51 2.22
N VAL A 622 -16.53 -16.90 2.49
CA VAL A 622 -17.09 -15.79 1.71
C VAL A 622 -17.49 -14.65 2.66
N GLU A 623 -16.99 -13.46 2.39
CA GLU A 623 -17.18 -12.21 3.13
C GLU A 623 -18.08 -11.26 2.32
N ASP A 624 -19.05 -10.64 3.00
CA ASP A 624 -20.10 -9.75 2.45
C ASP A 624 -20.79 -10.17 1.13
N PRO A 625 -21.32 -11.41 1.04
CA PRO A 625 -22.04 -11.93 -0.12
C PRO A 625 -23.33 -11.18 -0.49
N PHE A 626 -23.95 -10.44 0.44
CA PHE A 626 -25.14 -9.61 0.20
C PHE A 626 -25.01 -8.26 0.90
N ASP A 627 -25.85 -7.30 0.51
CA ASP A 627 -25.89 -5.96 1.09
C ASP A 627 -26.00 -6.02 2.62
N GLN A 628 -25.41 -5.03 3.29
CA GLN A 628 -25.41 -4.91 4.75
C GLN A 628 -26.79 -5.09 5.40
N ASP A 629 -27.90 -4.73 4.74
CA ASP A 629 -29.26 -4.84 5.28
C ASP A 629 -30.18 -5.84 4.51
N ASP A 630 -29.67 -6.62 3.54
CA ASP A 630 -30.40 -7.72 2.87
C ASP A 630 -30.41 -9.00 3.71
N TRP A 631 -30.95 -8.88 4.92
CA TRP A 631 -30.96 -9.92 5.95
C TRP A 631 -31.57 -11.26 5.50
N GLU A 632 -32.44 -11.27 4.50
CA GLU A 632 -33.11 -12.48 4.00
C GLU A 632 -32.18 -13.28 3.09
N ALA A 633 -31.45 -12.63 2.17
CA ALA A 633 -30.45 -13.30 1.33
C ALA A 633 -29.30 -13.87 2.17
N TRP A 634 -28.78 -13.11 3.14
CA TRP A 634 -27.78 -13.58 4.11
C TRP A 634 -28.23 -14.87 4.82
N SER A 635 -29.42 -14.87 5.41
CA SER A 635 -29.95 -16.02 6.15
C SER A 635 -30.20 -17.22 5.24
N HIS A 636 -30.70 -16.98 4.02
CA HIS A 636 -30.93 -18.04 3.02
C HIS A 636 -29.64 -18.72 2.58
N PHE A 637 -28.59 -17.95 2.27
CA PHE A 637 -27.30 -18.49 1.85
C PHE A 637 -26.60 -19.24 2.99
N THR A 638 -26.58 -18.67 4.20
CA THR A 638 -25.97 -19.31 5.38
C THR A 638 -26.68 -20.60 5.81
N GLU A 639 -27.99 -20.75 5.53
CA GLU A 639 -28.68 -22.03 5.71
C GLU A 639 -28.28 -23.08 4.66
N ASN A 640 -28.01 -22.67 3.41
CA ASN A 640 -27.74 -23.56 2.28
C ASN A 640 -26.23 -23.77 2.01
N SER A 641 -25.36 -23.30 2.91
CA SER A 641 -23.91 -23.30 2.77
C SER A 641 -23.22 -24.05 3.92
N ASP A 642 -22.14 -24.77 3.61
CA ASP A 642 -21.35 -25.59 4.54
C ASP A 642 -19.99 -24.97 4.92
N ILE A 643 -19.67 -23.80 4.37
CA ILE A 643 -18.40 -23.07 4.58
C ILE A 643 -18.51 -21.95 5.63
N GLN A 644 -17.47 -21.13 5.77
CA GLN A 644 -17.52 -19.90 6.55
C GLN A 644 -18.18 -18.76 5.76
N ILE A 645 -19.16 -18.09 6.36
CA ILE A 645 -19.80 -16.87 5.88
C ILE A 645 -19.46 -15.75 6.88
N VAL A 646 -18.72 -14.73 6.42
CA VAL A 646 -18.19 -13.64 7.26
C VAL A 646 -19.00 -12.36 7.03
N GLY A 647 -19.41 -11.71 8.12
CA GLY A 647 -20.03 -10.38 8.07
C GLY A 647 -19.07 -9.25 8.45
N ASP A 648 -18.75 -8.38 7.50
CA ASP A 648 -18.00 -7.14 7.69
C ASP A 648 -18.96 -5.94 7.79
N ASP A 649 -19.43 -5.35 6.69
CA ASP A 649 -20.39 -4.23 6.72
C ASP A 649 -21.77 -4.66 7.23
N LEU A 650 -22.12 -5.96 7.14
CA LEU A 650 -23.27 -6.54 7.86
C LEU A 650 -23.21 -6.27 9.37
N THR A 651 -22.01 -6.31 9.96
CA THR A 651 -21.83 -6.23 11.42
C THR A 651 -21.19 -4.92 11.89
N VAL A 652 -20.33 -4.30 11.07
CA VAL A 652 -19.41 -3.19 11.37
C VAL A 652 -18.75 -3.28 12.76
N THR A 653 -18.37 -4.50 13.18
CA THR A 653 -17.90 -4.82 14.55
C THR A 653 -18.80 -4.21 15.65
N ASN A 654 -20.12 -4.10 15.42
CA ASN A 654 -21.08 -3.47 16.33
C ASN A 654 -21.89 -4.54 17.09
N PRO A 655 -21.86 -4.55 18.44
CA PRO A 655 -22.55 -5.57 19.24
C PRO A 655 -24.06 -5.73 18.96
N LEU A 656 -24.76 -4.65 18.55
CA LEU A 656 -26.18 -4.73 18.19
C LEU A 656 -26.39 -5.45 16.85
N ARG A 657 -25.61 -5.11 15.81
CA ARG A 657 -25.71 -5.78 14.51
C ARG A 657 -25.20 -7.22 14.56
N ILE A 658 -24.13 -7.49 15.32
CA ILE A 658 -23.65 -8.85 15.63
C ILE A 658 -24.76 -9.66 16.28
N LYS A 659 -25.42 -9.13 17.32
CA LYS A 659 -26.55 -9.80 17.98
C LYS A 659 -27.70 -10.09 16.99
N THR A 660 -28.12 -9.10 16.19
CA THR A 660 -29.17 -9.28 15.17
C THR A 660 -28.79 -10.35 14.14
N ALA A 661 -27.51 -10.41 13.74
CA ALA A 661 -27.00 -11.41 12.81
C ALA A 661 -26.96 -12.83 13.40
N ILE A 662 -26.65 -12.97 14.70
CA ILE A 662 -26.78 -14.24 15.44
C ILE A 662 -28.25 -14.67 15.54
N GLU A 663 -29.15 -13.76 15.94
CA GLU A 663 -30.60 -14.03 16.08
C GLU A 663 -31.23 -14.47 14.75
N LYS A 664 -30.81 -13.87 13.63
CA LYS A 664 -31.26 -14.23 12.28
C LYS A 664 -30.53 -15.43 11.66
N LYS A 665 -29.39 -15.86 12.23
CA LYS A 665 -28.44 -16.82 11.61
C LYS A 665 -27.93 -16.33 10.24
N ALA A 666 -27.72 -15.03 10.13
CA ALA A 666 -27.36 -14.35 8.87
C ALA A 666 -25.97 -14.75 8.36
N CYS A 667 -25.02 -15.00 9.27
CA CYS A 667 -23.67 -15.47 8.97
C CYS A 667 -23.15 -16.37 10.11
N ASN A 668 -21.93 -16.92 9.97
CA ASN A 668 -21.29 -17.76 11.00
C ASN A 668 -19.86 -17.29 11.37
N GLY A 669 -19.48 -16.09 10.92
CA GLY A 669 -18.19 -15.50 11.18
C GLY A 669 -18.23 -13.97 11.21
N LEU A 670 -17.30 -13.38 11.97
CA LEU A 670 -17.13 -11.94 12.14
C LEU A 670 -15.79 -11.49 11.55
N LEU A 671 -15.79 -10.39 10.80
CA LEU A 671 -14.56 -9.67 10.48
C LEU A 671 -14.25 -8.66 11.59
N LEU A 672 -13.17 -8.89 12.35
CA LEU A 672 -12.81 -8.03 13.49
C LEU A 672 -11.88 -6.90 13.03
N LYS A 673 -12.45 -5.72 12.79
CA LYS A 673 -11.73 -4.46 12.51
C LYS A 673 -11.69 -3.58 13.77
N VAL A 674 -10.56 -3.59 14.46
CA VAL A 674 -10.34 -2.86 15.73
C VAL A 674 -10.72 -1.37 15.64
N ASN A 675 -10.61 -0.74 14.47
CA ASN A 675 -10.97 0.66 14.28
C ASN A 675 -12.45 0.96 13.97
N GLN A 676 -13.27 -0.04 13.68
CA GLN A 676 -14.74 0.11 13.65
C GLN A 676 -15.27 0.24 15.10
N ILE A 677 -14.75 -0.56 16.03
CA ILE A 677 -15.21 -0.56 17.44
C ILE A 677 -14.46 0.46 18.33
N GLY A 678 -13.17 0.69 18.09
CA GLY A 678 -12.44 1.89 18.55
C GLY A 678 -11.67 1.82 19.87
N THR A 679 -11.64 0.68 20.57
CA THR A 679 -10.69 0.41 21.67
C THR A 679 -10.16 -1.02 21.60
N ILE A 680 -9.07 -1.32 22.32
CA ILE A 680 -8.61 -2.69 22.55
C ILE A 680 -9.63 -3.49 23.36
N SER A 681 -10.12 -2.93 24.47
CA SER A 681 -11.04 -3.64 25.38
C SER A 681 -12.34 -4.04 24.69
N ASP A 682 -12.93 -3.15 23.88
CA ASP A 682 -14.14 -3.47 23.10
C ASP A 682 -13.85 -4.59 22.06
N ALA A 683 -12.68 -4.58 21.42
CA ALA A 683 -12.30 -5.56 20.41
C ALA A 683 -12.03 -6.96 20.98
N GLN A 684 -11.65 -7.08 22.26
CA GLN A 684 -11.56 -8.36 22.97
C GLN A 684 -12.94 -8.95 23.26
N LEU A 685 -13.94 -8.11 23.53
CA LEU A 685 -15.34 -8.52 23.75
C LEU A 685 -16.09 -8.90 22.46
N ALA A 686 -15.49 -8.72 21.30
CA ALA A 686 -16.10 -9.03 20.00
C ALA A 686 -16.14 -10.54 19.66
N GLN A 687 -15.64 -11.41 20.54
CA GLN A 687 -15.80 -12.86 20.38
C GLN A 687 -17.26 -13.28 20.61
N SER A 688 -17.98 -13.61 19.53
CA SER A 688 -19.36 -14.08 19.57
C SER A 688 -19.47 -15.58 19.76
N ASP A 689 -20.54 -16.03 20.44
CA ASP A 689 -20.81 -17.44 20.69
C ASP A 689 -20.82 -18.28 19.41
N ASN A 690 -19.87 -19.21 19.31
CA ASN A 690 -19.77 -20.21 18.25
C ASN A 690 -19.43 -19.68 16.82
N TRP A 691 -18.89 -18.48 16.68
CA TRP A 691 -18.44 -17.93 15.38
C TRP A 691 -16.92 -17.95 15.19
N GLY A 692 -16.48 -18.03 13.94
CA GLY A 692 -15.11 -17.74 13.53
C GLY A 692 -14.84 -16.24 13.50
N VAL A 693 -13.71 -15.79 14.04
CA VAL A 693 -13.36 -14.36 14.09
C VAL A 693 -12.10 -14.12 13.26
N MET A 694 -12.26 -13.52 12.08
CA MET A 694 -11.16 -13.17 11.19
C MET A 694 -10.67 -11.76 11.53
N VAL A 695 -9.50 -11.66 12.18
CA VAL A 695 -8.91 -10.35 12.48
C VAL A 695 -8.46 -9.68 11.19
N SER A 696 -8.77 -8.39 11.02
CA SER A 696 -8.59 -7.73 9.73
C SER A 696 -7.87 -6.38 9.80
N HIS A 697 -7.08 -6.12 8.76
CA HIS A 697 -6.50 -4.81 8.42
C HIS A 697 -7.55 -3.83 7.86
N ARG A 698 -7.11 -2.67 7.36
CA ARG A 698 -7.90 -1.82 6.45
C ARG A 698 -7.21 -1.68 5.09
N SER A 699 -7.92 -1.26 4.05
CA SER A 699 -7.30 -0.92 2.77
C SER A 699 -6.33 0.27 2.90
N GLY A 700 -6.66 1.27 3.71
CA GLY A 700 -5.72 2.30 4.18
C GLY A 700 -4.95 1.87 5.45
N GLU A 701 -3.74 1.33 5.30
CA GLU A 701 -2.99 0.66 6.36
C GLU A 701 -1.60 1.28 6.65
N THR A 702 -0.99 0.93 7.78
CA THR A 702 0.26 1.51 8.31
C THR A 702 1.35 0.46 8.59
N GLU A 703 2.55 0.90 8.98
CA GLU A 703 3.64 0.04 9.42
C GLU A 703 3.41 -0.63 10.80
N ASN A 704 2.43 -0.17 11.58
CA ASN A 704 2.12 -0.74 12.90
C ASN A 704 1.60 -2.19 12.75
N THR A 705 1.91 -3.06 13.72
CA THR A 705 1.67 -4.51 13.64
C THR A 705 0.61 -5.03 14.62
N ILE A 706 -0.16 -4.16 15.29
CA ILE A 706 -1.00 -4.52 16.45
C ILE A 706 -1.94 -5.70 16.23
N ILE A 707 -2.48 -5.86 15.01
CA ILE A 707 -3.39 -6.95 14.66
C ILE A 707 -2.70 -8.33 14.56
N ALA A 708 -1.39 -8.38 14.36
CA ALA A 708 -0.60 -9.61 14.39
C ALA A 708 -0.44 -10.13 15.84
N ASP A 709 -0.19 -9.25 16.79
CA ASP A 709 -0.16 -9.60 18.21
C ASP A 709 -1.58 -9.93 18.73
N LEU A 710 -2.59 -9.15 18.31
CA LEU A 710 -3.99 -9.35 18.74
C LEU A 710 -4.58 -10.69 18.28
N VAL A 711 -4.35 -11.12 17.04
CA VAL A 711 -4.93 -12.39 16.53
C VAL A 711 -4.37 -13.62 17.25
N VAL A 712 -3.09 -13.60 17.63
CA VAL A 712 -2.46 -14.68 18.40
C VAL A 712 -2.95 -14.65 19.85
N ALA A 713 -3.08 -13.46 20.43
CA ALA A 713 -3.60 -13.28 21.78
C ALA A 713 -5.06 -13.71 21.96
N LEU A 714 -5.92 -13.43 20.96
CA LEU A 714 -7.32 -13.84 20.94
C LEU A 714 -7.50 -15.31 20.49
N GLY A 715 -6.46 -15.93 19.92
CA GLY A 715 -6.47 -17.34 19.50
C GLY A 715 -7.40 -17.67 18.33
N THR A 716 -7.90 -16.67 17.58
CA THR A 716 -9.02 -16.86 16.63
C THR A 716 -8.66 -17.67 15.38
N GLY A 717 -7.37 -17.86 15.12
CA GLY A 717 -6.87 -18.77 14.09
C GLY A 717 -6.94 -18.29 12.65
N GLN A 718 -7.36 -17.05 12.37
CA GLN A 718 -7.41 -16.50 11.00
C GLN A 718 -7.19 -14.98 10.94
N ILE A 719 -6.43 -14.52 9.94
CA ILE A 719 -6.12 -13.09 9.72
C ILE A 719 -6.21 -12.70 8.23
N LYS A 720 -6.94 -11.62 7.94
CA LYS A 720 -6.95 -10.92 6.64
C LYS A 720 -6.06 -9.68 6.75
N THR A 721 -4.87 -9.71 6.14
CA THR A 721 -3.98 -8.53 6.17
C THR A 721 -3.31 -8.19 4.83
N GLY A 722 -3.88 -8.67 3.71
CA GLY A 722 -3.52 -8.31 2.33
C GLY A 722 -2.56 -9.29 1.66
N ALA A 723 -1.97 -8.90 0.54
CA ALA A 723 -1.00 -9.72 -0.18
C ALA A 723 0.30 -9.95 0.62
N PRO A 724 1.12 -10.97 0.26
CA PRO A 724 2.53 -11.02 0.64
C PRO A 724 3.38 -9.97 -0.13
N ALA A 725 2.85 -8.76 -0.29
CA ALA A 725 3.42 -7.63 -1.00
C ALA A 725 2.96 -6.32 -0.35
N ARG A 726 3.76 -5.25 -0.52
CA ARG A 726 3.64 -3.94 0.15
C ARG A 726 3.90 -4.01 1.67
N SER A 727 4.63 -3.04 2.20
CA SER A 727 5.28 -3.18 3.53
C SER A 727 4.30 -3.04 4.69
N GLU A 728 3.21 -2.30 4.52
CA GLU A 728 2.13 -2.14 5.50
C GLU A 728 1.33 -3.45 5.72
N ARG A 729 1.37 -4.37 4.74
CA ARG A 729 0.85 -5.75 4.82
C ARG A 729 1.89 -6.68 5.42
N VAL A 730 3.07 -6.71 4.79
CA VAL A 730 4.19 -7.59 5.13
C VAL A 730 4.76 -7.33 6.54
N ALA A 731 4.56 -6.14 7.11
CA ALA A 731 4.90 -5.86 8.51
C ALA A 731 4.16 -6.79 9.49
N LYS A 732 2.86 -7.04 9.28
CA LYS A 732 2.05 -7.95 10.13
C LYS A 732 2.51 -9.39 9.96
N TYR A 733 2.67 -9.83 8.72
CA TYR A 733 3.18 -11.17 8.41
C TYR A 733 4.58 -11.42 9.00
N ASN A 734 5.48 -10.44 8.93
CA ASN A 734 6.80 -10.51 9.56
C ASN A 734 6.73 -10.49 11.10
N GLN A 735 5.70 -9.88 11.70
CA GLN A 735 5.48 -9.95 13.16
C GLN A 735 4.98 -11.33 13.58
N LEU A 736 4.05 -11.93 12.82
CA LEU A 736 3.60 -13.31 13.06
C LEU A 736 4.76 -14.33 12.93
N LEU A 737 5.70 -14.13 12.00
CA LEU A 737 6.92 -14.94 11.92
C LEU A 737 7.81 -14.82 13.19
N ARG A 738 7.92 -13.61 13.78
CA ARG A 738 8.66 -13.43 15.05
C ARG A 738 7.93 -14.06 16.23
N ILE A 739 6.60 -13.97 16.27
CA ILE A 739 5.79 -14.61 17.32
C ILE A 739 5.85 -16.14 17.21
N GLU A 740 5.91 -16.70 15.98
CA GLU A 740 6.19 -18.13 15.78
C GLU A 740 7.59 -18.52 16.28
N GLU A 741 8.62 -17.70 16.04
CA GLU A 741 9.98 -17.91 16.56
C GLU A 741 10.05 -17.82 18.11
N GLU A 742 9.37 -16.85 18.72
CA GLU A 742 9.30 -16.65 20.17
C GLU A 742 8.56 -17.80 20.88
N LEU A 743 7.42 -18.23 20.33
CA LEU A 743 6.63 -19.36 20.85
C LEU A 743 7.30 -20.71 20.61
N GLY A 744 8.03 -20.86 19.50
CA GLY A 744 8.67 -22.10 19.08
C GLY A 744 7.68 -23.28 19.12
N LYS A 745 8.01 -24.33 19.89
CA LYS A 745 7.17 -25.54 20.03
C LYS A 745 5.89 -25.36 20.85
N ALA A 746 5.67 -24.20 21.49
CA ALA A 746 4.45 -23.89 22.22
C ALA A 746 3.41 -23.14 21.36
N GLY A 747 3.81 -22.64 20.19
CA GLY A 747 2.92 -22.09 19.19
C GLY A 747 2.40 -23.19 18.26
N LEU A 748 1.11 -23.16 17.97
CA LEU A 748 0.45 -24.10 17.06
C LEU A 748 -0.08 -23.34 15.85
N TYR A 749 0.10 -23.85 14.64
CA TYR A 749 -0.55 -23.26 13.47
C TYR A 749 -2.02 -23.71 13.39
N ALA A 750 -2.92 -22.74 13.16
CA ALA A 750 -4.36 -22.99 13.11
C ALA A 750 -4.79 -23.82 11.89
N GLY A 751 -4.18 -23.59 10.72
CA GLY A 751 -4.66 -24.16 9.46
C GLY A 751 -6.15 -23.85 9.25
N GLY A 752 -6.92 -24.83 8.79
CA GLY A 752 -8.37 -24.69 8.65
C GLY A 752 -9.17 -24.54 9.94
N LYS A 753 -8.58 -24.76 11.12
CA LYS A 753 -9.31 -24.96 12.40
C LYS A 753 -9.93 -23.68 12.99
N GLY A 754 -9.51 -22.51 12.52
CA GLY A 754 -10.10 -21.21 12.88
C GLY A 754 -11.34 -20.85 12.06
N LEU A 755 -11.67 -21.61 11.00
CA LEU A 755 -12.84 -21.40 10.15
C LEU A 755 -14.11 -22.01 10.76
N SER A 756 -15.24 -21.33 10.60
CA SER A 756 -16.56 -21.95 10.77
C SER A 756 -16.89 -22.90 9.60
N ALA A 757 -17.79 -23.86 9.82
CA ALA A 757 -18.25 -24.80 8.80
C ALA A 757 -19.78 -24.97 8.85
N GLY A 758 -20.50 -24.14 8.10
CA GLY A 758 -21.96 -24.12 8.04
C GLY A 758 -22.56 -23.81 9.41
N LYS A 759 -23.22 -24.80 10.03
CA LYS A 759 -23.83 -24.69 11.37
C LYS A 759 -22.85 -25.03 12.51
N ASN A 760 -21.59 -25.35 12.20
CA ASN A 760 -20.56 -25.69 13.19
C ASN A 760 -19.63 -24.51 13.50
N ALA A 761 -19.34 -24.35 14.80
CA ALA A 761 -18.29 -23.46 15.29
C ALA A 761 -16.89 -23.93 14.85
N PRO A 762 -15.88 -23.04 14.85
CA PRO A 762 -14.48 -23.44 14.69
C PRO A 762 -14.05 -24.50 15.72
N GLU A 763 -13.09 -25.35 15.32
CA GLU A 763 -12.41 -26.27 16.25
C GLU A 763 -11.61 -25.49 17.32
N LEU A 764 -11.07 -24.32 16.95
CA LEU A 764 -10.34 -23.43 17.85
C LEU A 764 -11.30 -22.61 18.72
N LYS A 765 -11.86 -23.25 19.75
CA LYS A 765 -12.52 -22.53 20.85
C LYS A 765 -11.48 -22.03 21.86
N PRO A 766 -11.50 -20.73 22.22
CA PRO A 766 -10.87 -20.25 23.45
C PRO A 766 -11.37 -21.04 24.68
N LYS A 767 -10.55 -21.12 25.72
CA LYS A 767 -10.78 -21.91 26.94
C LYS A 767 -10.67 -21.08 28.22
#